data_AF-A0A2R9C4S1-F1
#
_entry.id   AF-A0A2R9C4S1-F1
#
_cell.length_a   1.000
_cell.length_b   1.000
_cell.length_c   1.000
_cell.angle_alpha   90.00
_cell.angle_beta   90.00
_cell.angle_gamma   90.00
#
_symmetry.space_group_name_H-M   'P 1'
#
loop_
_entity.id
_entity.type
_entity.pdbx_description
1 polymer ?
#
loop_
_entity_poly.entity_id
_entity_poly.type
_entity_poly.pdbx_seq_one_letter_code
_entity_poly.pdbx_strand_id
1 'polypeptide(L)'
;MAAPGQAVGSGAQETCGLDRILEALKLLLSPGGSGSSSLQVTKHDVLLATLKSNLSALEDKFLKDPQWKNLKLLRDEIADKAEWPQNSVDVTWSFTSQTLLLLLCLKETMILLAANFNPGKPNPRTPEVAPALSPDALSISQQKTVQFVLQFVVTLGVCPYLMPGVGVPLRYRTEFGAVVQDVVCFDAAPDATRRLYTSCKALLNVAQHTSLGSLIFCHHFGDIAAGLCQLGFCPTKRKLLTPAEEVLTEEERTLSRGALRDMLDQVYQPLAVRELLILQGGPPQSCTDVKTQMRCRAPAWLRRLCGQLLSERLMRPNGVQAVVRGILEGAGAGAAGGSDAEVTAADWKKCDLIAKILASCPQQSLSPENYYRDICPQVLDLFHFQDKLTARQFQRVATTTFITLSRERPHLAAKYLLQPVLAPLHRCLNTAELSESDMVPGTILVTEEELSRCIEDVFKVYVVGNEPLTVLMDSLLPVLGVLFLLYCFTKQSVSHIRSLCQEILLWILGKLERKKAIASLKGFAGLDKAVPSLHSLCQFRAATQGGIMITIKEAISDEDEDEALYQKVSSEQGRVEHLGDLLSHCQECGLAGDFFIFCLKELTHVASENETELKTEPFSSKSLLELEQHQTLLVEGQERKLLVLQLMAVLCERMSEQIFTNITQVVDFVAATLQRACASLAHQAESTVESQTLSMSMGLVAVMLGGAVQLKSSDFAVLKQLLPLLEKVSNTYPDPVIQELAVDLRITISTHGAFATEAVSMAAQSTLNRKDLEGKIEEQQQTSHERPTDVAHSHLEQQQSHETAPQTGLQSNAPVIPQGVNEPSTTTSQKSGSVTTEQLQEVLLSAYDPQIPTRAAALRTLSHWIEQREAKALEMQEKLLQIFLENLEHEDTFVYLSAIQGVALLSDVYPEKILPDLLAQYDSSKDKHTPETRMKVGEVLMRIVRALGDHPDWSPVLTAASASWVQAILLPQPPE
;
A
#
# COMPACT_ATOMS: atom_id res chain seq x y z
N MET A 1 32.56 -47.11 9.77
CA MET A 1 32.97 -48.39 10.38
C MET A 1 34.13 -48.13 11.33
N ALA A 2 33.84 -48.02 12.61
CA ALA A 2 34.75 -48.24 13.74
C ALA A 2 33.82 -48.35 14.96
N ALA A 3 33.76 -49.52 15.59
CA ALA A 3 32.90 -49.79 16.73
C ALA A 3 33.46 -49.08 17.99
N PRO A 4 32.64 -48.44 18.84
CA PRO A 4 33.07 -48.06 20.16
C PRO A 4 32.95 -49.28 21.08
N GLY A 5 34.07 -49.67 21.68
CA GLY A 5 34.16 -50.74 22.66
C GLY A 5 33.35 -50.44 23.92
N GLN A 6 32.73 -51.49 24.45
CA GLN A 6 32.10 -51.52 25.77
C GLN A 6 33.08 -51.07 26.84
N ALA A 7 32.82 -49.93 27.47
CA ALA A 7 33.40 -49.59 28.76
C ALA A 7 32.58 -50.29 29.85
N VAL A 8 33.28 -51.11 30.62
CA VAL A 8 32.82 -51.88 31.78
C VAL A 8 32.20 -50.96 32.83
N GLY A 9 31.08 -51.42 33.40
CA GLY A 9 30.30 -50.69 34.41
C GLY A 9 31.10 -50.28 35.64
N SER A 10 31.24 -48.98 35.83
CA SER A 10 31.45 -48.35 37.13
C SER A 10 30.08 -47.98 37.71
N GLY A 11 29.86 -48.26 38.98
CA GLY A 11 28.55 -48.29 39.64
C GLY A 11 27.66 -47.06 39.40
N ALA A 12 26.36 -47.32 39.26
CA ALA A 12 25.32 -46.31 39.20
C ALA A 12 25.39 -45.40 40.44
N GLN A 13 25.95 -44.20 40.30
CA GLN A 13 25.68 -43.11 41.22
C GLN A 13 24.19 -42.79 41.11
N GLU A 14 23.45 -42.95 42.21
CA GLU A 14 22.05 -42.52 42.31
C GLU A 14 21.95 -41.02 41.96
N THR A 15 21.42 -40.72 40.77
CA THR A 15 21.30 -39.36 40.25
C THR A 15 20.44 -38.50 41.17
N CYS A 16 20.91 -37.29 41.51
CA CYS A 16 20.12 -36.33 42.27
C CYS A 16 18.84 -35.98 41.50
N GLY A 17 17.67 -36.09 42.15
CA GLY A 17 16.40 -35.73 41.53
C GLY A 17 16.27 -34.22 41.30
N LEU A 18 15.75 -33.83 40.13
CA LEU A 18 15.48 -32.44 39.74
C LEU A 18 14.66 -31.69 40.78
N ASP A 19 13.64 -32.35 41.36
CA ASP A 19 12.75 -31.75 42.37
C ASP A 19 13.47 -31.35 43.66
N ARG A 20 14.56 -32.04 44.03
CA ARG A 20 15.34 -31.72 45.24
C ARG A 20 16.12 -30.41 45.07
N ILE A 21 16.66 -30.16 43.88
CA ILE A 21 17.35 -28.90 43.56
C ILE A 21 16.33 -27.75 43.60
N LEU A 22 15.14 -27.97 43.05
CA LEU A 22 14.06 -26.99 43.08
C LEU A 22 13.52 -26.75 44.49
N GLU A 23 13.48 -27.77 45.35
CA GLU A 23 13.15 -27.61 46.77
C GLU A 23 14.20 -26.77 47.51
N ALA A 24 15.49 -27.01 47.23
CA ALA A 24 16.60 -26.19 47.75
C ALA A 24 16.47 -24.72 47.33
N LEU A 25 16.14 -24.48 46.06
CA LEU A 25 15.91 -23.14 45.53
C LEU A 25 14.68 -22.47 46.15
N LYS A 26 13.58 -23.21 46.38
CA LYS A 26 12.39 -22.70 47.08
C LYS A 26 12.68 -22.34 48.54
N LEU A 27 13.52 -23.13 49.21
CA LEU A 27 13.94 -22.87 50.59
C LEU A 27 14.74 -21.58 50.69
N LEU A 28 15.63 -21.30 49.73
CA LEU A 28 16.34 -20.02 49.67
C LEU A 28 15.41 -18.82 49.44
N LEU A 29 14.29 -19.03 48.74
CA LEU A 29 13.30 -18.00 48.43
C LEU A 29 12.17 -17.87 49.46
N SER A 30 12.15 -18.69 50.53
CA SER A 30 11.03 -18.66 51.47
C SER A 30 10.96 -17.31 52.18
N PRO A 31 9.79 -16.65 52.23
CA PRO A 31 9.61 -15.42 53.00
C PRO A 31 9.83 -15.75 54.47
N GLY A 32 10.79 -15.07 55.09
CA GLY A 32 11.23 -15.38 56.46
C GLY A 32 10.07 -15.38 57.45
N GLY A 33 9.89 -16.50 58.14
CA GLY A 33 8.94 -16.63 59.25
C GLY A 33 9.50 -16.00 60.54
N SER A 34 9.79 -14.70 60.54
CA SER A 34 10.15 -13.98 61.76
C SER A 34 8.96 -13.18 62.27
N GLY A 35 8.15 -13.82 63.11
CA GLY A 35 7.11 -13.18 63.93
C GLY A 35 7.71 -12.38 65.10
N SER A 36 8.63 -11.46 64.83
CA SER A 36 9.20 -10.57 65.85
C SER A 36 8.73 -9.14 65.61
N SER A 37 7.58 -8.84 66.20
CA SER A 37 7.07 -7.49 66.42
C SER A 37 7.99 -6.74 67.41
N SER A 38 9.04 -6.09 66.92
CA SER A 38 9.76 -5.07 67.68
C SER A 38 9.84 -3.78 66.87
N LEU A 39 9.23 -2.72 67.40
CA LEU A 39 9.22 -1.37 66.88
C LEU A 39 10.66 -0.84 66.82
N GLN A 40 11.31 -0.91 65.65
CA GLN A 40 12.51 -0.17 65.17
C GLN A 40 13.37 -0.97 64.16
N VAL A 41 12.90 -2.07 63.57
CA VAL A 41 13.66 -2.78 62.52
C VAL A 41 13.45 -2.08 61.17
N THR A 42 14.51 -1.56 60.56
CA THR A 42 14.42 -0.99 59.20
C THR A 42 14.11 -2.10 58.19
N LYS A 43 13.45 -1.78 57.06
CA LYS A 43 13.14 -2.78 56.01
C LYS A 43 14.39 -3.55 55.55
N HIS A 44 15.56 -2.93 55.65
CA HIS A 44 16.90 -3.45 55.34
C HIS A 44 17.34 -4.58 56.29
N ASP A 45 17.15 -4.40 57.59
CA ASP A 45 17.55 -5.38 58.61
C ASP A 45 16.70 -6.66 58.53
N VAL A 46 15.41 -6.51 58.19
CA VAL A 46 14.49 -7.65 57.96
C VAL A 46 14.96 -8.49 56.76
N LEU A 47 15.42 -7.83 55.68
CA LEU A 47 15.93 -8.52 54.49
C LEU A 47 17.20 -9.33 54.83
N LEU A 48 18.17 -8.71 55.50
CA LEU A 48 19.43 -9.37 55.88
C LEU A 48 19.18 -10.54 56.84
N ALA A 49 18.29 -10.37 57.83
CA ALA A 49 17.92 -11.44 58.75
C ALA A 49 17.25 -12.62 58.01
N THR A 50 16.40 -12.32 57.04
CA THR A 50 15.73 -13.34 56.20
C THR A 50 16.75 -14.10 55.35
N LEU A 51 17.67 -13.42 54.66
CA LEU A 51 18.71 -14.07 53.85
C LEU A 51 19.63 -14.95 54.70
N LYS A 52 20.05 -14.48 55.89
CA LYS A 52 20.85 -15.28 56.84
C LYS A 52 20.10 -16.52 57.31
N SER A 53 18.82 -16.36 57.67
CA SER A 53 17.96 -17.47 58.09
C SER A 53 17.84 -18.52 56.99
N ASN A 54 17.55 -18.10 55.76
CA ASN A 54 17.41 -19.00 54.62
C ASN A 54 18.71 -19.76 54.30
N LEU A 55 19.88 -19.11 54.41
CA LEU A 55 21.18 -19.78 54.24
C LEU A 55 21.44 -20.82 55.33
N SER A 56 21.21 -20.45 56.60
CA SER A 56 21.38 -21.39 57.72
C SER A 56 20.43 -22.60 57.62
N ALA A 57 19.19 -22.39 57.17
CA ALA A 57 18.22 -23.45 56.96
C ALA A 57 18.64 -24.41 55.83
N LEU A 58 19.26 -23.89 54.78
CA LEU A 58 19.82 -24.70 53.69
C LEU A 58 21.00 -25.55 54.19
N GLU A 59 21.94 -24.95 54.91
CA GLU A 59 23.09 -25.66 55.50
C GLU A 59 22.65 -26.73 56.51
N ASP A 60 21.64 -26.42 57.33
CA ASP A 60 21.05 -27.36 58.28
C ASP A 60 20.43 -28.58 57.59
N LYS A 61 19.73 -28.39 56.46
CA LYS A 61 19.20 -29.52 55.68
C LYS A 61 20.32 -30.37 55.09
N PHE A 62 21.40 -29.76 54.59
CA PHE A 62 22.58 -30.49 54.09
C PHE A 62 23.32 -31.29 55.16
N LEU A 63 23.22 -30.91 56.44
CA LEU A 63 23.85 -31.61 57.56
C LEU A 63 22.95 -32.69 58.17
N LYS A 64 21.64 -32.43 58.26
CA LYS A 64 20.69 -33.26 59.03
C LYS A 64 19.95 -34.30 58.19
N ASP A 65 19.73 -34.06 56.89
CA ASP A 65 18.91 -34.94 56.05
C ASP A 65 19.76 -35.84 55.14
N PRO A 66 19.70 -37.18 55.28
CA PRO A 66 20.44 -38.10 54.41
C PRO A 66 20.04 -38.03 52.94
N GLN A 67 18.81 -37.59 52.61
CA GLN A 67 18.33 -37.48 51.23
C GLN A 67 18.99 -36.31 50.47
N TRP A 68 19.60 -35.36 51.19
CA TRP A 68 20.27 -34.19 50.63
C TRP A 68 21.77 -34.41 50.38
N LYS A 69 22.30 -35.59 50.76
CA LYS A 69 23.71 -35.93 50.57
C LYS A 69 24.14 -35.91 49.11
N ASN A 70 23.32 -36.45 48.20
CA ASN A 70 23.66 -36.47 46.76
C ASN A 70 23.68 -35.07 46.16
N LEU A 71 22.76 -34.19 46.59
CA LEU A 71 22.76 -32.78 46.19
C LEU A 71 23.99 -32.04 46.76
N LYS A 72 24.35 -32.32 48.01
CA LYS A 72 25.54 -31.76 48.65
C LYS A 72 26.82 -32.14 47.92
N LEU A 73 26.98 -33.43 47.57
CA LEU A 73 28.12 -33.92 46.80
C LEU A 73 28.20 -33.26 45.42
N LEU A 74 27.08 -33.17 44.70
CA LEU A 74 27.02 -32.50 43.40
C LEU A 74 27.36 -31.00 43.52
N ARG A 75 26.84 -30.34 44.56
CA ARG A 75 27.16 -28.94 44.84
C ARG A 75 28.64 -28.78 45.14
N ASP A 76 29.21 -29.58 46.01
CA ASP A 76 30.61 -29.49 46.42
C ASP A 76 31.54 -29.76 45.21
N GLU A 77 31.22 -30.72 44.35
CA GLU A 77 31.94 -30.97 43.09
C GLU A 77 31.89 -29.76 42.13
N ILE A 78 30.73 -29.14 41.98
CA ILE A 78 30.58 -27.93 41.15
C ILE A 78 31.28 -26.75 41.81
N ALA A 79 31.29 -26.68 43.12
CA ALA A 79 31.92 -25.62 43.89
C ALA A 79 33.46 -25.72 43.85
N ASP A 80 34.01 -26.94 43.75
CA ASP A 80 35.44 -27.18 43.52
C ASP A 80 35.86 -26.81 42.09
N LYS A 81 34.97 -26.98 41.11
CA LYS A 81 35.16 -26.51 39.72
C LYS A 81 34.96 -24.99 39.58
N ALA A 82 34.23 -24.37 40.50
CA ALA A 82 33.95 -22.94 40.51
C ALA A 82 35.08 -22.19 41.24
N GLU A 83 36.03 -21.65 40.49
CA GLU A 83 37.20 -20.90 40.97
C GLU A 83 36.86 -19.53 41.64
N TRP A 84 35.85 -19.46 42.52
CA TRP A 84 35.47 -18.23 43.24
C TRP A 84 35.10 -18.45 44.73
N PRO A 85 35.18 -17.40 45.58
CA PRO A 85 34.94 -17.53 47.01
C PRO A 85 33.47 -17.84 47.32
N GLN A 86 33.23 -18.95 48.03
CA GLN A 86 31.88 -19.41 48.38
C GLN A 86 31.32 -18.69 49.62
N ASN A 87 32.19 -18.29 50.55
CA ASN A 87 31.82 -17.62 51.79
C ASN A 87 32.42 -16.21 51.82
N SER A 88 31.58 -15.21 52.07
CA SER A 88 32.01 -13.85 52.33
C SER A 88 31.32 -13.26 53.55
N VAL A 89 31.89 -12.18 54.10
CA VAL A 89 31.27 -11.40 55.18
C VAL A 89 29.94 -10.78 54.71
N ASP A 90 29.81 -10.54 53.40
CA ASP A 90 28.59 -10.05 52.80
C ASP A 90 27.57 -11.19 52.61
N VAL A 91 26.49 -11.13 53.38
CA VAL A 91 25.38 -12.08 53.36
C VAL A 91 24.72 -12.11 51.98
N THR A 92 24.63 -10.96 51.30
CA THR A 92 24.00 -10.88 49.98
C THR A 92 24.82 -11.60 48.91
N TRP A 93 26.15 -11.52 49.00
CA TRP A 93 27.04 -12.26 48.12
C TRP A 93 27.04 -13.76 48.44
N SER A 94 27.10 -14.13 49.72
CA SER A 94 27.03 -15.54 50.13
C SER A 94 25.71 -16.18 49.67
N PHE A 95 24.59 -15.45 49.76
CA PHE A 95 23.30 -15.88 49.20
C PHE A 95 23.35 -16.05 47.68
N THR A 96 23.87 -15.05 46.96
CA THR A 96 23.99 -15.08 45.50
C THR A 96 24.87 -16.24 45.03
N SER A 97 26.02 -16.46 45.69
CA SER A 97 26.98 -17.51 45.37
C SER A 97 26.38 -18.91 45.55
N GLN A 98 25.71 -19.17 46.68
CA GLN A 98 25.01 -20.44 46.91
C GLN A 98 23.88 -20.67 45.91
N THR A 99 23.16 -19.61 45.54
CA THR A 99 22.08 -19.68 44.55
C THR A 99 22.62 -19.99 43.14
N LEU A 100 23.73 -19.38 42.74
CA LEU A 100 24.41 -19.65 41.46
C LEU A 100 24.92 -21.10 41.38
N LEU A 101 25.48 -21.62 42.48
CA LEU A 101 25.91 -23.03 42.55
C LEU A 101 24.73 -23.99 42.37
N LEU A 102 23.59 -23.72 43.01
CA LEU A 102 22.38 -24.54 42.85
C LEU A 102 21.80 -24.47 41.42
N LEU A 103 21.90 -23.31 40.74
CA LEU A 103 21.52 -23.19 39.33
C LEU A 103 22.46 -23.98 38.40
N LEU A 104 23.76 -24.03 38.71
CA LEU A 104 24.70 -24.88 37.98
C LEU A 104 24.45 -26.37 38.25
N CYS A 105 24.10 -26.75 39.49
CA CYS A 105 23.63 -28.11 39.81
C CYS A 105 22.39 -28.48 39.01
N LEU A 106 21.44 -27.54 38.87
CA LEU A 106 20.23 -27.70 38.09
C LEU A 106 20.57 -27.97 36.62
N LYS A 107 21.46 -27.16 36.03
CA LYS A 107 21.94 -27.33 34.66
C LYS A 107 22.56 -28.71 34.43
N GLU A 108 23.54 -29.11 35.22
CA GLU A 108 24.22 -30.41 35.06
C GLU A 108 23.24 -31.59 35.20
N THR A 109 22.31 -31.50 36.14
CA THR A 109 21.27 -32.52 36.32
C THR A 109 20.33 -32.60 35.11
N MET A 110 19.94 -31.46 34.54
CA MET A 110 19.10 -31.43 33.32
C MET A 110 19.83 -32.01 32.11
N ILE A 111 21.13 -31.72 31.94
CA ILE A 111 21.96 -32.31 30.88
C ILE A 111 22.05 -33.82 31.02
N LEU A 112 22.28 -34.32 32.23
CA LEU A 112 22.33 -35.76 32.50
C LEU A 112 20.98 -36.44 32.25
N LEU A 113 19.86 -35.80 32.63
CA LEU A 113 18.52 -36.31 32.37
C LEU A 113 18.20 -36.35 30.86
N ALA A 114 18.60 -35.32 30.11
CA ALA A 114 18.47 -35.29 28.66
C ALA A 114 19.33 -36.37 27.98
N ALA A 115 20.58 -36.56 28.42
CA ALA A 115 21.48 -37.58 27.86
C ALA A 115 20.98 -39.02 28.11
N ASN A 116 20.28 -39.24 29.22
CA ASN A 116 19.70 -40.54 29.57
C ASN A 116 18.31 -40.77 28.96
N PHE A 117 17.75 -39.78 28.24
CA PHE A 117 16.43 -39.87 27.62
C PHE A 117 16.51 -40.46 26.21
N ASN A 118 15.98 -41.67 26.04
CA ASN A 118 15.76 -42.29 24.74
C ASN A 118 14.25 -42.36 24.45
N PRO A 119 13.70 -41.46 23.61
CA PRO A 119 12.31 -41.58 23.21
C PRO A 119 12.12 -42.86 22.37
N GLY A 120 11.10 -43.66 22.69
CA GLY A 120 10.69 -44.78 21.86
C GLY A 120 10.28 -44.31 20.47
N LYS A 121 10.50 -45.14 19.42
CA LYS A 121 10.07 -44.80 18.04
C LYS A 121 8.57 -44.45 18.03
N PRO A 122 8.17 -43.34 17.36
CA PRO A 122 6.77 -42.97 17.26
C PRO A 122 5.98 -44.10 16.59
N ASN A 123 4.91 -44.56 17.23
CA ASN A 123 4.06 -45.64 16.72
C ASN A 123 3.18 -45.08 15.58
N PRO A 124 3.34 -45.52 14.32
CA PRO A 124 2.63 -44.95 13.17
C PRO A 124 1.11 -45.16 13.19
N ARG A 125 0.59 -45.95 14.15
CA ARG A 125 -0.84 -46.28 14.26
C ARG A 125 -1.66 -45.30 15.12
N THR A 126 -1.01 -44.38 15.84
CA THR A 126 -1.68 -43.37 16.67
C THR A 126 -0.93 -42.03 16.59
N PRO A 127 -1.11 -41.26 15.50
CA PRO A 127 -0.48 -39.95 15.33
C PRO A 127 -0.98 -38.87 16.30
N GLU A 128 -2.05 -39.14 17.07
CA GLU A 128 -2.62 -38.23 18.08
C GLU A 128 -1.86 -38.22 19.42
N VAL A 129 -0.92 -39.14 19.65
CA VAL A 129 -0.14 -39.15 20.90
C VAL A 129 1.02 -38.17 20.77
N ALA A 130 0.92 -37.03 21.44
CA ALA A 130 2.00 -36.05 21.53
C ALA A 130 3.32 -36.73 21.94
N PRO A 131 4.47 -36.40 21.31
CA PRO A 131 5.75 -36.98 21.68
C PRO A 131 6.03 -36.76 23.17
N ALA A 132 6.57 -37.77 23.84
CA ALA A 132 6.92 -37.68 25.25
C ALA A 132 7.85 -36.47 25.46
N LEU A 133 7.42 -35.51 26.29
CA LEU A 133 8.23 -34.37 26.68
C LEU A 133 9.54 -34.87 27.27
N SER A 134 10.63 -34.27 26.83
CA SER A 134 11.95 -34.58 27.35
C SER A 134 12.03 -34.23 28.85
N PRO A 135 12.77 -35.02 29.66
CA PRO A 135 12.84 -34.84 31.11
C PRO A 135 13.58 -33.58 31.56
N ASP A 136 14.11 -32.80 30.61
CA ASP A 136 14.72 -31.47 30.77
C ASP A 136 13.70 -30.32 30.59
N ALA A 137 12.41 -30.64 30.32
CA ALA A 137 11.34 -29.64 30.26
C ALA A 137 10.82 -29.34 31.67
N LEU A 138 10.99 -28.10 32.12
CA LEU A 138 10.46 -27.62 33.40
C LEU A 138 8.94 -27.38 33.31
N SER A 139 8.18 -27.83 34.31
CA SER A 139 6.77 -27.47 34.43
C SER A 139 6.58 -25.97 34.73
N ILE A 140 5.39 -25.43 34.49
CA ILE A 140 5.08 -24.00 34.68
C ILE A 140 5.40 -23.52 36.10
N SER A 141 5.18 -24.35 37.12
CA SER A 141 5.48 -24.00 38.52
C SER A 141 6.99 -24.00 38.81
N GLN A 142 7.73 -24.91 38.19
CA GLN A 142 9.20 -24.97 38.26
C GLN A 142 9.82 -23.80 37.50
N GLN A 143 9.30 -23.45 36.32
CA GLN A 143 9.70 -22.27 35.55
C GLN A 143 9.52 -20.98 36.36
N LYS A 144 8.36 -20.78 37.01
CA LYS A 144 8.14 -19.63 37.90
C LYS A 144 9.14 -19.59 39.05
N THR A 145 9.43 -20.74 39.66
CA THR A 145 10.41 -20.84 40.74
C THR A 145 11.79 -20.39 40.24
N VAL A 146 12.26 -20.95 39.13
CA VAL A 146 13.55 -20.59 38.52
C VAL A 146 13.58 -19.12 38.10
N GLN A 147 12.49 -18.58 37.55
CA GLN A 147 12.39 -17.17 37.18
C GLN A 147 12.54 -16.24 38.40
N PHE A 148 11.90 -16.57 39.54
CA PHE A 148 12.12 -15.82 40.78
C PHE A 148 13.57 -15.92 41.26
N VAL A 149 14.16 -17.12 41.24
CA VAL A 149 15.58 -17.32 41.61
C VAL A 149 16.48 -16.43 40.74
N LEU A 150 16.30 -16.46 39.42
CA LEU A 150 17.06 -15.65 38.48
C LEU A 150 16.87 -14.15 38.74
N GLN A 151 15.66 -13.71 39.05
CA GLN A 151 15.39 -12.33 39.43
C GLN A 151 16.18 -11.91 40.68
N PHE A 152 16.24 -12.76 41.72
CA PHE A 152 17.05 -12.49 42.91
C PHE A 152 18.55 -12.46 42.61
N VAL A 153 19.05 -13.42 41.83
CA VAL A 153 20.46 -13.49 41.41
C VAL A 153 20.87 -12.26 40.61
N VAL A 154 20.03 -11.79 39.68
CA VAL A 154 20.33 -10.58 38.88
C VAL A 154 20.23 -9.33 39.76
N THR A 155 19.23 -9.26 40.64
CA THR A 155 19.00 -8.10 41.53
C THR A 155 20.07 -7.95 42.62
N LEU A 156 20.66 -9.04 43.12
CA LEU A 156 21.71 -9.02 44.16
C LEU A 156 23.12 -9.22 43.60
N GLY A 157 23.26 -9.92 42.48
CA GLY A 157 24.54 -10.37 41.92
C GLY A 157 25.04 -9.58 40.72
N VAL A 158 24.18 -8.85 40.01
CA VAL A 158 24.54 -8.10 38.79
C VAL A 158 24.24 -6.61 38.97
N CYS A 159 22.96 -6.26 39.14
CA CYS A 159 22.49 -4.88 39.15
C CYS A 159 23.15 -3.94 40.18
N PRO A 160 23.46 -4.38 41.43
CA PRO A 160 24.09 -3.50 42.43
C PRO A 160 25.51 -3.06 42.04
N TYR A 161 26.21 -3.90 41.27
CA TYR A 161 27.60 -3.68 40.88
C TYR A 161 27.76 -2.94 39.54
N LEU A 162 26.64 -2.56 38.89
CA LEU A 162 26.66 -1.73 37.69
C LEU A 162 26.94 -0.26 38.04
N MET A 163 27.77 0.40 37.23
CA MET A 163 28.06 1.81 37.39
C MET A 163 26.80 2.67 37.16
N PRO A 164 26.68 3.84 37.81
CA PRO A 164 25.57 4.76 37.56
C PRO A 164 25.44 5.12 36.06
N GLY A 165 24.27 4.84 35.48
CA GLY A 165 23.98 5.04 34.07
C GLY A 165 24.29 3.85 33.14
N VAL A 166 24.82 2.75 33.67
CA VAL A 166 24.96 1.46 32.96
C VAL A 166 23.79 0.57 33.38
N GLY A 167 22.91 0.20 32.44
CA GLY A 167 21.67 -0.52 32.75
C GLY A 167 20.59 0.37 33.38
N VAL A 168 19.41 -0.21 33.68
CA VAL A 168 18.31 0.52 34.35
C VAL A 168 18.46 0.36 35.86
N PRO A 169 18.62 1.46 36.64
CA PRO A 169 18.83 1.37 38.08
C PRO A 169 17.70 0.65 38.82
N LEU A 170 18.06 -0.16 39.83
CA LEU A 170 17.11 -0.97 40.62
C LEU A 170 15.97 -0.17 41.25
N ARG A 171 16.26 1.05 41.72
CA ARG A 171 15.29 2.00 42.28
C ARG A 171 14.13 2.38 41.35
N TYR A 172 14.30 2.22 40.04
CA TYR A 172 13.27 2.52 39.04
C TYR A 172 12.53 1.27 38.54
N ARG A 173 12.93 0.08 38.99
CA ARG A 173 12.32 -1.19 38.56
C ARG A 173 11.30 -1.71 39.57
N THR A 174 11.59 -1.61 40.85
CA THR A 174 10.73 -2.09 41.94
C THR A 174 11.00 -1.32 43.22
N GLU A 175 10.00 -1.20 44.10
CA GLU A 175 10.20 -0.64 45.45
C GLU A 175 11.21 -1.44 46.28
N PHE A 176 11.32 -2.75 46.01
CA PHE A 176 12.32 -3.66 46.59
C PHE A 176 13.76 -3.32 46.17
N GLY A 177 13.96 -2.84 44.94
CA GLY A 177 15.28 -2.52 44.40
C GLY A 177 15.99 -1.37 45.10
N ALA A 178 15.25 -0.42 45.70
CA ALA A 178 15.84 0.65 46.51
C ALA A 178 16.39 0.11 47.84
N VAL A 179 15.69 -0.84 48.47
CA VAL A 179 16.13 -1.49 49.71
C VAL A 179 17.39 -2.33 49.49
N VAL A 180 17.51 -2.99 48.33
CA VAL A 180 18.69 -3.80 47.99
C VAL A 180 19.95 -2.97 47.80
N GLN A 181 19.86 -1.79 47.18
CA GLN A 181 21.03 -0.94 46.91
C GLN A 181 21.75 -0.48 48.18
N ASP A 182 21.01 -0.35 49.28
CA ASP A 182 21.52 0.07 50.59
C ASP A 182 22.05 -1.09 51.45
N VAL A 183 21.78 -2.34 51.06
CA VAL A 183 22.11 -3.57 51.83
C VAL A 183 23.42 -4.23 51.35
N VAL A 184 23.81 -4.02 50.10
CA VAL A 184 25.00 -4.65 49.50
C VAL A 184 26.29 -4.01 50.03
N CYS A 185 27.25 -4.81 50.48
CA CYS A 185 28.52 -4.32 50.99
C CYS A 185 29.58 -4.30 49.88
N PHE A 186 29.86 -3.10 49.36
CA PHE A 186 30.82 -2.88 48.27
C PHE A 186 32.29 -3.08 48.69
N ASP A 187 32.62 -2.90 49.98
CA ASP A 187 33.99 -2.95 50.50
C ASP A 187 34.45 -4.35 50.97
N ALA A 188 33.54 -5.34 51.00
CA ALA A 188 33.86 -6.69 51.44
C ALA A 188 34.49 -7.52 50.30
N ALA A 189 35.52 -8.32 50.60
CA ALA A 189 36.10 -9.25 49.61
C ALA A 189 35.08 -10.34 49.21
N PRO A 190 35.01 -10.76 47.92
CA PRO A 190 35.79 -10.30 46.76
C PRO A 190 35.30 -8.95 46.20
N ASP A 191 36.16 -8.23 45.47
CA ASP A 191 35.86 -6.91 44.87
C ASP A 191 34.58 -6.92 44.03
N ALA A 192 33.85 -5.80 44.02
CA ALA A 192 32.61 -5.61 43.28
C ALA A 192 32.72 -6.00 41.79
N THR A 193 33.87 -5.73 41.16
CA THR A 193 34.12 -6.07 39.74
C THR A 193 34.28 -7.58 39.56
N ARG A 194 34.93 -8.26 40.51
CA ARG A 194 35.09 -9.72 40.51
C ARG A 194 33.75 -10.42 40.75
N ARG A 195 32.93 -9.88 41.67
CA ARG A 195 31.56 -10.37 41.91
C ARG A 195 30.70 -10.29 40.66
N LEU A 196 30.73 -9.16 39.95
CA LEU A 196 30.02 -8.97 38.69
C LEU A 196 30.50 -9.97 37.61
N TYR A 197 31.82 -10.14 37.45
CA TYR A 197 32.39 -11.11 36.50
C TYR A 197 31.93 -12.53 36.80
N THR A 198 32.01 -12.95 38.06
CA THR A 198 31.57 -14.29 38.50
C THR A 198 30.08 -14.51 38.25
N SER A 199 29.22 -13.54 38.60
CA SER A 199 27.78 -13.62 38.35
C SER A 199 27.46 -13.74 36.87
N CYS A 200 28.07 -12.89 36.01
CA CYS A 200 27.87 -12.95 34.56
C CYS A 200 28.37 -14.27 33.97
N LYS A 201 29.57 -14.74 34.37
CA LYS A 201 30.15 -16.02 33.89
C LYS A 201 29.28 -17.21 34.29
N ALA A 202 28.81 -17.26 35.54
CA ALA A 202 27.95 -18.32 36.03
C ALA A 202 26.58 -18.33 35.31
N LEU A 203 25.94 -17.15 35.13
CA LEU A 203 24.68 -17.04 34.40
C LEU A 203 24.81 -17.45 32.93
N LEU A 204 25.90 -17.06 32.25
CA LEU A 204 26.18 -17.49 30.89
C LEU A 204 26.43 -19.01 30.80
N ASN A 205 27.09 -19.59 31.80
CA ASN A 205 27.28 -21.04 31.88
C ASN A 205 25.93 -21.77 32.04
N VAL A 206 25.03 -21.27 32.90
CA VAL A 206 23.66 -21.79 33.03
C VAL A 206 22.87 -21.64 31.72
N ALA A 207 23.04 -20.53 31.02
CA ALA A 207 22.36 -20.24 29.76
C ALA A 207 22.76 -21.15 28.58
N GLN A 208 23.84 -21.93 28.70
CA GLN A 208 24.21 -22.94 27.69
C GLN A 208 23.14 -24.04 27.53
N HIS A 209 22.30 -24.27 28.54
CA HIS A 209 21.16 -25.18 28.42
C HIS A 209 19.95 -24.44 27.83
N THR A 210 19.35 -24.94 26.76
CA THR A 210 18.29 -24.26 25.97
C THR A 210 17.09 -23.79 26.83
N SER A 211 16.54 -24.66 27.68
CA SER A 211 15.38 -24.32 28.53
C SER A 211 15.68 -23.28 29.62
N LEU A 212 16.92 -23.20 30.11
CA LEU A 212 17.33 -22.23 31.13
C LEU A 212 17.79 -20.93 30.47
N GLY A 213 18.47 -21.03 29.32
CA GLY A 213 18.88 -19.90 28.49
C GLY A 213 17.70 -19.07 28.00
N SER A 214 16.60 -19.71 27.59
CA SER A 214 15.38 -18.97 27.21
C SER A 214 14.83 -18.13 28.37
N LEU A 215 14.76 -18.68 29.58
CA LEU A 215 14.31 -17.95 30.78
C LEU A 215 15.24 -16.78 31.14
N ILE A 216 16.56 -16.98 31.02
CA ILE A 216 17.57 -15.96 31.30
C ILE A 216 17.47 -14.83 30.26
N PHE A 217 17.47 -15.16 28.96
CA PHE A 217 17.52 -14.16 27.90
C PHE A 217 16.17 -13.43 27.69
N CYS A 218 15.03 -14.05 27.97
CA CYS A 218 13.74 -13.37 27.84
C CYS A 218 13.55 -12.21 28.83
N HIS A 219 14.15 -12.29 30.02
CA HIS A 219 13.90 -11.30 31.10
C HIS A 219 15.14 -10.56 31.59
N HIS A 220 16.33 -11.15 31.47
CA HIS A 220 17.56 -10.63 32.09
C HIS A 220 18.68 -10.36 31.10
N PHE A 221 18.41 -10.48 29.79
CA PHE A 221 19.40 -10.20 28.74
C PHE A 221 20.00 -8.80 28.87
N GLY A 222 19.17 -7.77 29.03
CA GLY A 222 19.64 -6.38 29.13
C GLY A 222 20.60 -6.14 30.30
N ASP A 223 20.38 -6.83 31.43
CA ASP A 223 21.22 -6.71 32.62
C ASP A 223 22.56 -7.41 32.47
N ILE A 224 22.56 -8.61 31.89
CA ILE A 224 23.77 -9.36 31.60
C ILE A 224 24.59 -8.64 30.54
N ALA A 225 23.94 -8.09 29.49
CA ALA A 225 24.58 -7.26 28.48
C ALA A 225 25.23 -6.00 29.07
N ALA A 226 24.54 -5.32 30.00
CA ALA A 226 25.09 -4.17 30.73
C ALA A 226 26.35 -4.55 31.52
N GLY A 227 26.30 -5.68 32.23
CA GLY A 227 27.43 -6.23 32.98
C GLY A 227 28.62 -6.56 32.09
N LEU A 228 28.41 -7.29 30.99
CA LEU A 228 29.48 -7.64 30.05
C LEU A 228 30.07 -6.41 29.34
N CYS A 229 29.24 -5.41 28.99
CA CYS A 229 29.71 -4.12 28.47
C CYS A 229 30.65 -3.42 29.47
N GLN A 230 30.29 -3.40 30.76
CA GLN A 230 31.12 -2.82 31.82
C GLN A 230 32.43 -3.61 32.00
N LEU A 231 32.37 -4.94 32.05
CA LEU A 231 33.54 -5.80 32.25
C LEU A 231 34.53 -5.75 31.07
N GLY A 232 34.02 -5.69 29.84
CA GLY A 232 34.85 -5.77 28.63
C GLY A 232 35.38 -4.43 28.11
N PHE A 233 34.68 -3.31 28.38
CA PHE A 233 34.92 -2.02 27.69
C PHE A 233 34.93 -0.78 28.60
N CYS A 234 34.75 -0.91 29.91
CA CYS A 234 34.82 0.24 30.82
C CYS A 234 36.27 0.79 30.87
N PRO A 235 36.49 2.10 30.64
CA PRO A 235 37.82 2.67 30.73
C PRO A 235 38.28 2.74 32.19
N THR A 236 39.38 2.04 32.52
CA THR A 236 40.01 2.09 33.85
C THR A 236 40.46 3.53 34.14
N LYS A 237 40.02 4.11 35.27
CA LYS A 237 40.45 5.47 35.65
C LYS A 237 41.97 5.50 35.75
N ARG A 238 42.61 6.38 34.98
CA ARG A 238 44.06 6.47 34.74
C ARG A 238 44.88 6.99 35.94
N LYS A 239 44.57 6.56 37.16
CA LYS A 239 45.32 6.86 38.38
C LYS A 239 45.33 5.64 39.32
N LEU A 240 46.31 4.74 39.18
CA LEU A 240 47.44 4.58 40.11
C LEU A 240 48.37 3.45 39.63
N LEU A 241 49.54 3.39 40.26
CA LEU A 241 50.74 2.63 39.95
C LEU A 241 50.58 1.13 40.26
N THR A 242 51.23 0.30 39.44
CA THR A 242 51.47 -1.16 39.55
C THR A 242 50.41 -2.12 38.95
N PRO A 243 50.85 -3.17 38.20
CA PRO A 243 49.95 -4.17 37.57
C PRO A 243 49.27 -5.12 38.56
N ALA A 244 49.54 -5.01 39.86
CA ALA A 244 49.01 -5.91 40.90
C ALA A 244 47.60 -5.49 41.41
N GLU A 245 47.10 -4.31 41.04
CA GLU A 245 45.80 -3.79 41.48
C GLU A 245 44.71 -3.87 40.39
N GLU A 246 45.01 -4.41 39.20
CA GLU A 246 43.96 -4.73 38.22
C GLU A 246 43.19 -5.97 38.66
N VAL A 247 41.98 -5.78 39.19
CA VAL A 247 41.08 -6.84 39.68
C VAL A 247 40.69 -7.88 38.61
N LEU A 248 40.80 -7.54 37.33
CA LEU A 248 40.52 -8.42 36.19
C LEU A 248 41.71 -8.47 35.24
N THR A 249 42.05 -9.66 34.76
CA THR A 249 43.07 -9.87 33.72
C THR A 249 42.56 -9.44 32.34
N GLU A 250 43.47 -9.08 31.42
CA GLU A 250 43.08 -8.73 30.05
C GLU A 250 42.45 -9.91 29.31
N GLU A 251 42.85 -11.14 29.62
CA GLU A 251 42.23 -12.36 29.11
C GLU A 251 40.74 -12.44 29.52
N GLU A 252 40.41 -12.20 30.79
CA GLU A 252 39.02 -12.19 31.28
C GLU A 252 38.18 -11.07 30.63
N ARG A 253 38.81 -9.92 30.32
CA ARG A 253 38.15 -8.86 29.54
C ARG A 253 37.90 -9.30 28.10
N THR A 254 38.86 -9.94 27.43
CA THR A 254 38.65 -10.49 26.08
C THR A 254 37.55 -11.54 26.06
N LEU A 255 37.50 -12.42 27.06
CA LEU A 255 36.44 -13.43 27.20
C LEU A 255 35.07 -12.79 27.38
N SER A 256 34.99 -11.71 28.17
CA SER A 256 33.74 -10.96 28.36
C SER A 256 33.29 -10.26 27.07
N ARG A 257 34.24 -9.76 26.25
CA ARG A 257 33.95 -9.22 24.91
C ARG A 257 33.45 -10.30 23.94
N GLY A 258 34.07 -11.47 23.95
CA GLY A 258 33.63 -12.64 23.17
C GLY A 258 32.23 -13.09 23.56
N ALA A 259 32.01 -13.31 24.86
CA ALA A 259 30.72 -13.73 25.40
C ALA A 259 29.58 -12.75 25.10
N LEU A 260 29.85 -11.44 25.11
CA LEU A 260 28.86 -10.43 24.70
C LEU A 260 28.46 -10.61 23.22
N ARG A 261 29.42 -10.86 22.33
CA ARG A 261 29.16 -11.06 20.90
C ARG A 261 28.38 -12.36 20.67
N ASP A 262 28.80 -13.45 21.28
CA ASP A 262 28.13 -14.75 21.17
C ASP A 262 26.68 -14.66 21.66
N MET A 263 26.46 -13.98 22.80
CA MET A 263 25.13 -13.76 23.35
C MET A 263 24.25 -12.89 22.44
N LEU A 264 24.81 -11.83 21.84
CA LEU A 264 24.09 -10.99 20.87
C LEU A 264 23.70 -11.76 19.59
N ASP A 265 24.49 -12.76 19.21
CA ASP A 265 24.30 -13.52 17.98
C ASP A 265 23.31 -14.69 18.16
N GLN A 266 23.19 -15.23 19.37
CA GLN A 266 22.26 -16.33 19.71
C GLN A 266 20.82 -15.87 19.96
N VAL A 267 20.61 -14.61 20.37
CA VAL A 267 19.30 -14.09 20.78
C VAL A 267 18.52 -13.54 19.58
N TYR A 268 17.18 -13.55 19.70
CA TYR A 268 16.28 -12.91 18.74
C TYR A 268 16.70 -11.46 18.48
N GLN A 269 17.13 -11.15 17.24
CA GLN A 269 17.80 -9.90 16.91
C GLN A 269 16.99 -8.64 17.27
N PRO A 270 15.66 -8.59 17.10
CA PRO A 270 14.85 -7.46 17.57
C PRO A 270 14.96 -7.20 19.08
N LEU A 271 15.05 -8.25 19.90
CA LEU A 271 15.25 -8.12 21.35
C LEU A 271 16.64 -7.55 21.65
N ALA A 272 17.68 -8.02 20.95
CA ALA A 272 19.03 -7.50 21.10
C ALA A 272 19.11 -6.00 20.75
N VAL A 273 18.50 -5.60 19.62
CA VAL A 273 18.44 -4.18 19.20
C VAL A 273 17.71 -3.34 20.25
N ARG A 274 16.55 -3.80 20.72
CA ARG A 274 15.75 -3.10 21.73
C ARG A 274 16.55 -2.85 23.01
N GLU A 275 17.22 -3.87 23.52
CA GLU A 275 17.99 -3.76 24.77
C GLU A 275 19.25 -2.90 24.59
N LEU A 276 19.91 -2.96 23.43
CA LEU A 276 21.02 -2.05 23.12
C LEU A 276 20.57 -0.57 23.01
N LEU A 277 19.38 -0.31 22.47
CA LEU A 277 18.79 1.04 22.43
C LEU A 277 18.45 1.55 23.85
N ILE A 278 17.93 0.67 24.71
CA ILE A 278 17.67 0.99 26.13
C ILE A 278 19.00 1.32 26.84
N LEU A 279 20.05 0.53 26.62
CA LEU A 279 21.39 0.74 27.20
C LEU A 279 22.09 2.00 26.67
N GLN A 280 21.85 2.40 25.42
CA GLN A 280 22.38 3.64 24.86
C GLN A 280 21.77 4.88 25.55
N GLY A 281 20.54 4.75 26.09
CA GLY A 281 19.80 5.86 26.68
C GLY A 281 19.36 6.85 25.62
N GLY A 282 18.04 6.97 25.42
CA GLY A 282 17.44 7.80 24.38
C GLY A 282 17.89 9.28 24.35
N PRO A 283 17.52 10.03 23.29
CA PRO A 283 17.90 11.43 23.15
C PRO A 283 17.46 12.28 24.37
N PRO A 284 18.19 13.36 24.68
CA PRO A 284 17.92 14.19 25.84
C PRO A 284 16.50 14.76 25.76
N GLN A 285 15.59 14.25 26.59
CA GLN A 285 14.28 14.87 26.78
C GLN A 285 14.49 16.13 27.61
N SER A 286 14.27 17.30 27.01
CA SER A 286 14.22 18.58 27.71
C SER A 286 12.92 18.67 28.51
N CYS A 287 12.88 18.04 29.68
CA CYS A 287 11.77 18.24 30.61
C CYS A 287 12.01 19.54 31.40
N THR A 288 11.23 20.57 31.10
CA THR A 288 11.13 21.81 31.88
C THR A 288 10.24 21.63 33.11
N ASP A 289 10.53 20.63 33.95
CA ASP A 289 9.77 20.44 35.20
C ASP A 289 10.69 20.14 36.39
N VAL A 290 10.67 21.06 37.35
CA VAL A 290 11.70 21.30 38.39
C VAL A 290 11.65 20.28 39.55
N LYS A 291 10.98 19.13 39.42
CA LYS A 291 10.87 18.15 40.53
C LYS A 291 11.11 16.68 40.17
N THR A 292 11.56 16.36 38.96
CA THR A 292 11.94 14.98 38.61
C THR A 292 13.46 14.84 38.65
N GLN A 293 13.99 14.12 39.64
CA GLN A 293 15.42 13.84 39.77
C GLN A 293 16.06 13.39 38.44
N MET A 294 17.14 14.07 38.08
CA MET A 294 17.99 13.91 36.91
C MET A 294 18.20 12.42 36.55
N ARG A 295 17.61 11.94 35.44
CA ARG A 295 17.98 10.64 34.86
C ARG A 295 19.49 10.64 34.61
N CYS A 296 20.24 9.79 35.30
CA CYS A 296 21.68 9.64 35.06
C CYS A 296 21.88 9.16 33.61
N ARG A 297 22.44 10.02 32.75
CA ARG A 297 22.69 9.72 31.34
C ARG A 297 23.70 8.57 31.21
N ALA A 298 23.48 7.68 30.24
CA ALA A 298 24.44 6.61 29.95
C ALA A 298 25.85 7.19 29.65
N PRO A 299 26.93 6.59 30.20
CA PRO A 299 28.30 7.04 29.97
C PRO A 299 28.63 7.16 28.49
N ALA A 300 29.47 8.13 28.13
CA ALA A 300 29.82 8.37 26.72
C ALA A 300 30.50 7.16 26.05
N TRP A 301 31.29 6.38 26.78
CA TRP A 301 31.92 5.15 26.28
C TRP A 301 30.85 4.09 25.93
N LEU A 302 29.85 3.90 26.80
CA LEU A 302 28.78 2.93 26.60
C LEU A 302 27.88 3.34 25.42
N ARG A 303 27.58 4.63 25.29
CA ARG A 303 26.79 5.13 24.14
C ARG A 303 27.47 4.90 22.79
N ARG A 304 28.79 5.04 22.75
CA ARG A 304 29.59 4.75 21.54
C ARG A 304 29.61 3.25 21.26
N LEU A 305 29.81 2.42 22.28
CA LEU A 305 29.81 0.96 22.16
C LEU A 305 28.44 0.43 21.70
N CYS A 306 27.34 0.83 22.34
CA CYS A 306 26.00 0.41 21.89
C CYS A 306 25.72 0.90 20.47
N GLY A 307 26.14 2.12 20.11
CA GLY A 307 26.05 2.61 18.73
C GLY A 307 26.88 1.79 17.74
N GLN A 308 28.04 1.26 18.16
CA GLN A 308 28.85 0.33 17.37
C GLN A 308 28.14 -1.00 17.15
N LEU A 309 27.70 -1.64 18.23
CA LEU A 309 27.00 -2.92 18.17
C LEU A 309 25.70 -2.84 17.37
N LEU A 310 24.92 -1.75 17.52
CA LEU A 310 23.71 -1.51 16.73
C LEU A 310 24.02 -1.35 15.24
N SER A 311 25.09 -0.62 14.90
CA SER A 311 25.51 -0.44 13.51
C SER A 311 25.97 -1.76 12.89
N GLU A 312 26.75 -2.56 13.62
CA GLU A 312 27.16 -3.90 13.18
C GLU A 312 25.96 -4.85 12.97
N ARG A 313 24.89 -4.74 13.77
CA ARG A 313 23.67 -5.54 13.59
C ARG A 313 22.82 -5.04 12.42
N LEU A 314 22.71 -3.73 12.23
CA LEU A 314 21.97 -3.13 11.12
C LEU A 314 22.54 -3.58 9.76
N MET A 315 23.86 -3.69 9.66
CA MET A 315 24.59 -4.06 8.43
C MET A 315 24.55 -5.57 8.11
N ARG A 316 24.04 -6.41 9.01
CA ARG A 316 23.88 -7.85 8.75
C ARG A 316 22.65 -8.11 7.85
N PRO A 317 22.58 -9.28 7.18
CA PRO A 317 21.37 -9.65 6.45
C PRO A 317 20.16 -9.68 7.40
N ASN A 318 19.02 -9.14 6.95
CA ASN A 318 17.81 -8.91 7.74
C ASN A 318 18.01 -8.00 8.98
N GLY A 319 19.11 -7.26 9.05
CA GLY A 319 19.42 -6.31 10.12
C GLY A 319 18.44 -5.15 10.16
N VAL A 320 18.05 -4.61 8.98
CA VAL A 320 17.05 -3.54 8.88
C VAL A 320 15.71 -4.01 9.45
N GLN A 321 15.25 -5.20 9.05
CA GLN A 321 14.03 -5.81 9.59
C GLN A 321 14.11 -5.98 11.11
N ALA A 322 15.25 -6.42 11.63
CA ALA A 322 15.44 -6.58 13.08
C ALA A 322 15.34 -5.25 13.84
N VAL A 323 15.87 -4.17 13.27
CA VAL A 323 15.79 -2.82 13.86
C VAL A 323 14.35 -2.29 13.83
N VAL A 324 13.67 -2.45 12.69
CA VAL A 324 12.26 -2.05 12.53
C VAL A 324 11.38 -2.78 13.55
N ARG A 325 11.51 -4.10 13.66
CA ARG A 325 10.80 -4.92 14.67
C ARG A 325 11.15 -4.51 16.09
N GLY A 326 12.43 -4.34 16.41
CA GLY A 326 12.88 -4.01 17.77
C GLY A 326 12.32 -2.69 18.30
N ILE A 327 12.09 -1.72 17.39
CA ILE A 327 11.53 -0.40 17.74
C ILE A 327 10.00 -0.41 17.73
N LEU A 328 9.37 -1.11 16.78
CA LEU A 328 7.90 -1.15 16.65
C LEU A 328 7.23 -2.15 17.61
N GLU A 329 7.76 -3.37 17.76
CA GLU A 329 7.23 -4.42 18.65
C GLU A 329 7.45 -4.09 20.15
N GLY A 330 8.34 -3.13 20.46
CA GLY A 330 8.69 -2.73 21.82
C GLY A 330 7.60 -1.98 22.60
N ALA A 331 6.54 -1.53 21.93
CA ALA A 331 5.40 -0.85 22.53
C ALA A 331 4.24 -1.83 22.82
N GLY A 332 4.36 -2.62 23.90
CA GLY A 332 3.18 -3.20 24.55
C GLY A 332 2.65 -4.55 24.03
N ALA A 333 3.50 -5.48 23.59
CA ALA A 333 3.10 -6.89 23.41
C ALA A 333 3.01 -7.64 24.76
N GLY A 334 2.21 -7.12 25.69
CA GLY A 334 1.88 -7.75 26.97
C GLY A 334 0.36 -7.76 27.15
N ALA A 335 -0.28 -8.87 26.78
CA ALA A 335 -1.58 -9.33 27.27
C ALA A 335 -2.65 -8.26 27.61
N ALA A 336 -3.17 -7.59 26.59
CA ALA A 336 -4.58 -7.17 26.53
C ALA A 336 -4.88 -6.66 25.13
N GLY A 337 -5.74 -7.37 24.39
CA GLY A 337 -6.43 -6.77 23.25
C GLY A 337 -7.20 -5.55 23.76
N GLY A 338 -6.75 -4.36 23.38
CA GLY A 338 -7.38 -3.09 23.67
C GLY A 338 -7.26 -2.22 22.43
N SER A 339 -8.40 -1.69 22.01
CA SER A 339 -8.57 -0.81 20.86
C SER A 339 -7.60 0.39 20.91
N ASP A 340 -7.15 0.87 19.75
CA ASP A 340 -7.44 2.23 19.30
C ASP A 340 -6.55 2.62 18.13
N ALA A 341 -7.18 3.20 17.12
CA ALA A 341 -6.53 3.84 15.97
C ALA A 341 -5.52 4.94 16.37
N GLU A 342 -5.52 5.38 17.64
CA GLU A 342 -4.53 6.29 18.21
C GLU A 342 -3.14 5.65 18.40
N VAL A 343 -3.05 4.34 18.68
CA VAL A 343 -1.76 3.63 18.74
C VAL A 343 -1.12 3.60 17.35
N THR A 344 -1.91 3.32 16.31
CA THR A 344 -1.46 3.36 14.91
C THR A 344 -1.08 4.76 14.42
N ALA A 345 -1.65 5.83 15.00
CA ALA A 345 -1.28 7.21 14.71
C ALA A 345 -0.03 7.69 15.48
N ALA A 346 0.31 7.09 16.63
CA ALA A 346 1.59 7.33 17.29
C ALA A 346 2.76 6.62 16.57
N ASP A 347 2.47 5.58 15.80
CA ASP A 347 3.47 4.75 15.12
C ASP A 347 4.10 5.42 13.90
N TRP A 348 3.46 6.41 13.26
CA TRP A 348 4.07 7.05 12.10
C TRP A 348 5.30 7.88 12.44
N LYS A 349 5.29 8.60 13.57
CA LYS A 349 6.46 9.36 14.04
C LYS A 349 7.61 8.42 14.38
N LYS A 350 7.30 7.21 14.86
CA LYS A 350 8.30 6.15 15.06
C LYS A 350 8.84 5.67 13.72
N CYS A 351 7.99 5.47 12.71
CA CYS A 351 8.41 5.11 11.35
C CYS A 351 9.36 6.15 10.76
N ASP A 352 9.03 7.44 10.89
CA ASP A 352 9.88 8.54 10.42
C ASP A 352 11.21 8.63 11.18
N LEU A 353 11.20 8.36 12.49
CA LEU A 353 12.42 8.29 13.28
C LEU A 353 13.31 7.13 12.82
N ILE A 354 12.73 5.95 12.57
CA ILE A 354 13.45 4.81 12.04
C ILE A 354 14.03 5.15 10.67
N ALA A 355 13.26 5.77 9.77
CA ALA A 355 13.74 6.19 8.46
C ALA A 355 14.90 7.19 8.54
N LYS A 356 14.88 8.11 9.52
CA LYS A 356 16.02 9.01 9.79
C LYS A 356 17.25 8.27 10.29
N ILE A 357 17.07 7.25 11.15
CA ILE A 357 18.17 6.41 11.64
C ILE A 357 18.78 5.62 10.48
N LEU A 358 17.95 5.02 9.63
CA LEU A 358 18.40 4.25 8.46
C LEU A 358 19.06 5.13 7.39
N ALA A 359 18.61 6.37 7.23
CA ALA A 359 19.25 7.34 6.33
C ALA A 359 20.61 7.80 6.87
N SER A 360 20.77 7.92 8.20
CA SER A 360 22.00 8.39 8.81
C SER A 360 23.14 7.35 8.72
N CYS A 361 24.06 7.58 7.78
CA CYS A 361 25.22 6.72 7.59
C CYS A 361 26.12 6.67 8.85
N PRO A 362 26.35 5.49 9.44
CA PRO A 362 27.18 5.36 10.64
C PRO A 362 28.64 5.79 10.40
N GLN A 363 29.26 6.44 11.38
CA GLN A 363 30.68 6.85 11.34
C GLN A 363 31.67 5.66 11.20
N GLN A 364 31.20 4.43 11.43
CA GLN A 364 32.00 3.21 11.38
C GLN A 364 32.00 2.57 9.99
N SER A 365 31.12 3.01 9.09
CA SER A 365 31.17 2.57 7.70
C SER A 365 32.44 3.12 7.05
N LEU A 366 33.24 2.24 6.45
CA LEU A 366 34.47 2.62 5.74
C LEU A 366 34.17 3.59 4.58
N SER A 367 33.01 3.42 3.95
CA SER A 367 32.49 4.33 2.94
C SER A 367 30.96 4.34 2.96
N PRO A 368 30.34 5.47 2.59
CA PRO A 368 28.89 5.57 2.43
C PRO A 368 28.36 4.73 1.26
N GLU A 369 29.19 4.40 0.27
CA GLU A 369 28.78 3.50 -0.81
C GLU A 369 28.60 2.06 -0.34
N ASN A 370 29.50 1.57 0.53
CA ASN A 370 29.35 0.23 1.12
C ASN A 370 28.07 0.14 1.98
N TYR A 371 27.75 1.22 2.71
CA TYR A 371 26.50 1.31 3.46
C TYR A 371 25.26 1.16 2.56
N TYR A 372 25.20 1.90 1.45
CA TYR A 372 24.08 1.83 0.52
C TYR A 372 23.98 0.45 -0.15
N ARG A 373 25.12 -0.18 -0.48
CA ARG A 373 25.14 -1.54 -1.05
C ARG A 373 24.48 -2.58 -0.15
N ASP A 374 24.72 -2.51 1.16
CA ASP A 374 24.24 -3.52 2.11
C ASP A 374 22.81 -3.22 2.62
N ILE A 375 22.42 -1.94 2.72
CA ILE A 375 21.14 -1.52 3.28
C ILE A 375 20.03 -1.38 2.24
N CYS A 376 20.32 -0.86 1.04
CA CYS A 376 19.30 -0.61 0.02
C CYS A 376 18.51 -1.87 -0.37
N PRO A 377 19.14 -3.05 -0.60
CA PRO A 377 18.39 -4.28 -0.88
C PRO A 377 17.45 -4.67 0.26
N GLN A 378 17.91 -4.56 1.51
CA GLN A 378 17.10 -4.88 2.69
C GLN A 378 15.90 -3.93 2.83
N VAL A 379 16.03 -2.66 2.40
CA VAL A 379 14.91 -1.70 2.39
C VAL A 379 13.88 -2.09 1.33
N LEU A 380 14.30 -2.59 0.16
CA LEU A 380 13.38 -3.09 -0.86
C LEU A 380 12.63 -4.35 -0.39
N ASP A 381 13.29 -5.23 0.35
CA ASP A 381 12.65 -6.41 0.94
C ASP A 381 11.54 -6.06 1.94
N LEU A 382 11.56 -4.86 2.56
CA LEU A 382 10.51 -4.41 3.47
C LEU A 382 9.17 -4.16 2.76
N PHE A 383 9.16 -3.86 1.45
CA PHE A 383 7.91 -3.64 0.69
C PHE A 383 7.09 -4.92 0.48
N HIS A 384 7.73 -6.08 0.63
CA HIS A 384 7.17 -7.40 0.34
C HIS A 384 6.90 -8.23 1.59
N PHE A 385 6.80 -7.57 2.75
CA PHE A 385 6.61 -8.24 4.02
C PHE A 385 5.19 -8.81 4.15
N GLN A 386 5.09 -10.12 4.39
CA GLN A 386 3.83 -10.88 4.26
C GLN A 386 2.84 -10.72 5.44
N ASP A 387 3.30 -10.29 6.61
CA ASP A 387 2.44 -10.20 7.80
C ASP A 387 1.47 -9.01 7.72
N LYS A 388 0.17 -9.30 7.57
CA LYS A 388 -0.88 -8.30 7.32
C LYS A 388 -0.99 -7.22 8.39
N LEU A 389 -0.65 -7.52 9.64
CA LEU A 389 -0.80 -6.58 10.76
C LEU A 389 0.32 -5.54 10.80
N THR A 390 1.54 -5.95 10.48
CA THR A 390 2.74 -5.10 10.54
C THR A 390 3.15 -4.57 9.17
N ALA A 391 2.68 -5.16 8.07
CA ALA A 391 3.01 -4.79 6.69
C ALA A 391 2.85 -3.29 6.41
N ARG A 392 1.79 -2.64 6.90
CA ARG A 392 1.56 -1.20 6.71
C ARG A 392 2.66 -0.33 7.35
N GLN A 393 3.12 -0.72 8.53
CA GLN A 393 4.18 0.01 9.24
C GLN A 393 5.53 -0.21 8.53
N PHE A 394 5.80 -1.43 8.08
CA PHE A 394 7.00 -1.77 7.33
C PHE A 394 7.06 -1.05 5.98
N GLN A 395 5.96 -1.05 5.24
CA GLN A 395 5.82 -0.31 3.99
C GLN A 395 6.07 1.18 4.23
N ARG A 396 5.50 1.77 5.28
CA ARG A 396 5.73 3.19 5.58
C ARG A 396 7.20 3.47 5.89
N VAL A 397 7.84 2.66 6.74
CA VAL A 397 9.28 2.81 7.01
C VAL A 397 10.08 2.69 5.72
N ALA A 398 9.76 1.72 4.86
CA ALA A 398 10.43 1.51 3.59
C ALA A 398 10.29 2.72 2.66
N THR A 399 9.06 3.20 2.43
CA THR A 399 8.79 4.40 1.61
C THR A 399 9.51 5.63 2.16
N THR A 400 9.38 5.91 3.46
CA THR A 400 10.03 7.09 4.06
C THR A 400 11.55 6.97 4.01
N THR A 401 12.12 5.79 4.23
CA THR A 401 13.58 5.54 4.14
C THR A 401 14.08 5.69 2.70
N PHE A 402 13.34 5.17 1.74
CA PHE A 402 13.65 5.29 0.31
C PHE A 402 13.74 6.77 -0.10
N ILE A 403 12.75 7.56 0.32
CA ILE A 403 12.67 8.99 0.04
C ILE A 403 13.78 9.77 0.75
N THR A 404 14.05 9.49 2.03
CA THR A 404 15.12 10.18 2.77
C THR A 404 16.50 9.89 2.22
N LEU A 405 16.80 8.62 1.86
CA LEU A 405 18.06 8.25 1.19
C LEU A 405 18.21 8.94 -0.17
N SER A 406 17.13 9.01 -0.94
CA SER A 406 17.11 9.69 -2.25
C SER A 406 17.34 11.19 -2.12
N ARG A 407 16.85 11.81 -1.03
CA ARG A 407 17.07 13.23 -0.73
C ARG A 407 18.51 13.52 -0.29
N GLU A 408 19.11 12.67 0.54
CA GLU A 408 20.46 12.89 1.06
C GLU A 408 21.53 12.64 0.01
N ARG A 409 21.43 11.56 -0.79
CA ARG A 409 22.43 11.20 -1.81
C ARG A 409 21.81 10.67 -3.11
N PRO A 410 21.34 11.58 -3.98
CA PRO A 410 20.75 11.27 -5.29
C PRO A 410 21.49 10.23 -6.13
N HIS A 411 22.81 10.37 -6.29
CA HIS A 411 23.60 9.51 -7.18
C HIS A 411 23.70 8.06 -6.69
N LEU A 412 23.83 7.84 -5.38
CA LEU A 412 23.89 6.49 -4.82
C LEU A 412 22.50 5.85 -4.77
N ALA A 413 21.47 6.63 -4.46
CA ALA A 413 20.08 6.16 -4.51
C ALA A 413 19.67 5.76 -5.94
N ALA A 414 20.08 6.52 -6.96
CA ALA A 414 19.86 6.16 -8.36
C ALA A 414 20.41 4.77 -8.70
N LYS A 415 21.64 4.47 -8.26
CA LYS A 415 22.34 3.21 -8.54
C LYS A 415 21.83 2.02 -7.71
N TYR A 416 21.60 2.20 -6.41
CA TYR A 416 21.31 1.08 -5.49
C TYR A 416 19.83 0.93 -5.11
N LEU A 417 18.97 1.92 -5.38
CA LEU A 417 17.53 1.85 -5.12
C LEU A 417 16.70 1.92 -6.41
N LEU A 418 16.87 2.98 -7.20
CA LEU A 418 16.01 3.22 -8.38
C LEU A 418 16.30 2.26 -9.52
N GLN A 419 17.58 2.00 -9.83
CA GLN A 419 17.96 1.07 -10.88
C GLN A 419 17.44 -0.36 -10.63
N PRO A 420 17.53 -0.94 -9.41
CA PRO A 420 16.89 -2.23 -9.11
C PRO A 420 15.36 -2.23 -9.24
N VAL A 421 14.68 -1.21 -8.71
CA VAL A 421 13.20 -1.12 -8.77
C VAL A 421 12.71 -1.01 -10.21
N LEU A 422 13.40 -0.22 -11.05
CA LEU A 422 13.03 0.01 -12.44
C LEU A 422 13.70 -0.99 -13.41
N ALA A 423 14.53 -1.92 -12.92
CA ALA A 423 15.28 -2.85 -13.77
C ALA A 423 14.38 -3.64 -14.74
N PRO A 424 13.23 -4.20 -14.32
CA PRO A 424 12.34 -4.90 -15.25
C PRO A 424 11.86 -4.02 -16.40
N LEU A 425 11.54 -2.74 -16.12
CA LEU A 425 11.09 -1.79 -17.15
C LEU A 425 12.24 -1.33 -18.05
N HIS A 426 13.45 -1.14 -17.51
CA HIS A 426 14.62 -0.76 -18.30
C HIS A 426 15.08 -1.86 -19.26
N ARG A 427 14.98 -3.14 -18.87
CA ARG A 427 15.24 -4.28 -19.79
C ARG A 427 14.35 -4.23 -21.03
N CYS A 428 13.16 -3.62 -20.92
CA CYS A 428 12.22 -3.49 -22.04
C CYS A 428 12.57 -2.36 -23.02
N LEU A 429 13.47 -1.45 -22.63
CA LEU A 429 13.90 -0.31 -23.43
C LEU A 429 15.20 -0.61 -24.21
N ASN A 430 16.17 -1.26 -23.57
CA ASN A 430 17.51 -1.49 -24.12
C ASN A 430 17.81 -2.99 -24.31
N THR A 431 17.68 -3.50 -25.53
CA THR A 431 18.04 -4.88 -25.90
C THR A 431 19.53 -5.05 -26.21
N ALA A 432 20.32 -3.97 -26.28
CA ALA A 432 21.75 -4.01 -26.58
C ALA A 432 22.62 -4.69 -25.49
N GLU A 433 22.06 -4.99 -24.32
CA GLU A 433 22.74 -5.71 -23.21
C GLU A 433 22.36 -7.20 -23.12
N LEU A 434 21.49 -7.70 -24.00
CA LEU A 434 21.07 -9.12 -24.01
C LEU A 434 22.08 -9.97 -24.78
N SER A 435 22.44 -11.13 -24.21
CA SER A 435 23.34 -12.08 -24.87
C SER A 435 22.67 -12.70 -26.09
N GLU A 436 23.41 -13.10 -27.13
CA GLU A 436 22.87 -13.74 -28.34
C GLU A 436 22.01 -14.99 -28.06
N SER A 437 22.14 -15.59 -26.87
CA SER A 437 21.31 -16.72 -26.38
C SER A 437 19.87 -16.35 -26.03
N ASP A 438 19.58 -15.09 -25.70
CA ASP A 438 18.25 -14.64 -25.28
C ASP A 438 17.39 -14.19 -26.46
N MET A 439 17.94 -14.14 -27.68
CA MET A 439 17.26 -13.69 -28.90
C MET A 439 16.35 -14.75 -29.54
N VAL A 440 16.01 -15.83 -28.82
CA VAL A 440 15.10 -16.86 -29.33
C VAL A 440 13.64 -16.37 -29.22
N PRO A 441 12.85 -16.41 -30.31
CA PRO A 441 11.40 -16.16 -30.31
C PRO A 441 10.67 -16.82 -29.12
N GLY A 442 9.86 -16.05 -28.39
CA GLY A 442 9.07 -16.57 -27.27
C GLY A 442 9.80 -16.65 -25.92
N THR A 443 11.08 -16.25 -25.84
CA THR A 443 11.81 -16.20 -24.56
C THR A 443 11.19 -15.17 -23.61
N ILE A 444 11.01 -15.54 -22.35
CA ILE A 444 10.46 -14.69 -21.28
C ILE A 444 11.55 -13.73 -20.82
N LEU A 445 11.41 -12.44 -21.15
CA LEU A 445 12.34 -11.38 -20.76
C LEU A 445 12.09 -10.89 -19.32
N VAL A 446 10.81 -10.81 -18.95
CA VAL A 446 10.36 -10.41 -17.60
C VAL A 446 9.19 -11.31 -17.21
N THR A 447 9.32 -11.93 -16.04
CA THR A 447 8.29 -12.82 -15.47
C THR A 447 7.14 -12.00 -14.87
N GLU A 448 5.98 -12.65 -14.69
CA GLU A 448 4.80 -12.05 -14.07
C GLU A 448 5.10 -11.49 -12.66
N GLU A 449 5.81 -12.27 -11.83
CA GLU A 449 6.15 -11.85 -10.47
C GLU A 449 7.08 -10.64 -10.44
N GLU A 450 8.08 -10.59 -11.34
CA GLU A 450 9.02 -9.47 -11.43
C GLU A 450 8.31 -8.18 -11.84
N LEU A 451 7.40 -8.26 -12.82
CA LEU A 451 6.67 -7.09 -13.31
C LEU A 451 5.64 -6.59 -12.28
N SER A 452 4.88 -7.48 -11.66
CA SER A 452 3.91 -7.10 -10.61
C SER A 452 4.61 -6.47 -9.41
N ARG A 453 5.72 -7.05 -8.94
CA ARG A 453 6.53 -6.46 -7.84
C ARG A 453 7.07 -5.09 -8.21
N CYS A 454 7.61 -4.93 -9.43
CA CYS A 454 8.10 -3.65 -9.93
C CYS A 454 7.03 -2.55 -9.88
N ILE A 455 5.84 -2.83 -10.40
CA ILE A 455 4.75 -1.85 -10.46
C ILE A 455 4.22 -1.53 -9.06
N GLU A 456 4.10 -2.53 -8.18
CA GLU A 456 3.73 -2.31 -6.79
C GLU A 456 4.76 -1.43 -6.06
N ASP A 457 6.06 -1.69 -6.22
CA ASP A 457 7.12 -0.89 -5.59
C ASP A 457 7.12 0.54 -6.10
N VAL A 458 6.99 0.75 -7.41
CA VAL A 458 6.85 2.08 -8.01
C VAL A 458 5.61 2.78 -7.45
N PHE A 459 4.48 2.09 -7.35
CA PHE A 459 3.28 2.65 -6.74
C PHE A 459 3.50 3.07 -5.28
N LYS A 460 4.10 2.19 -4.46
CA LYS A 460 4.37 2.42 -3.02
C LYS A 460 5.38 3.55 -2.77
N VAL A 461 6.33 3.76 -3.67
CA VAL A 461 7.33 4.83 -3.54
C VAL A 461 6.80 6.16 -4.05
N TYR A 462 6.21 6.19 -5.25
CA TYR A 462 5.87 7.41 -5.95
C TYR A 462 4.49 7.95 -5.51
N VAL A 463 3.45 7.12 -5.59
CA VAL A 463 2.07 7.55 -5.30
C VAL A 463 1.84 7.64 -3.79
N VAL A 464 2.18 6.60 -3.04
CA VAL A 464 1.96 6.57 -1.58
C VAL A 464 2.93 7.51 -0.84
N GLY A 465 4.17 7.62 -1.31
CA GLY A 465 5.17 8.54 -0.76
C GLY A 465 4.86 10.01 -1.06
N ASN A 466 4.29 10.29 -2.25
CA ASN A 466 3.81 11.60 -2.70
C ASN A 466 4.81 12.76 -2.51
N GLU A 467 6.11 12.50 -2.66
CA GLU A 467 7.15 13.54 -2.64
C GLU A 467 7.77 13.72 -4.04
N PRO A 468 7.61 14.90 -4.68
CA PRO A 468 8.11 15.16 -6.03
C PRO A 468 9.61 15.51 -6.01
N LEU A 469 10.46 14.53 -5.73
CA LEU A 469 11.92 14.67 -5.86
C LEU A 469 12.33 14.62 -7.34
N THR A 470 13.23 15.51 -7.77
CA THR A 470 13.70 15.57 -9.17
C THR A 470 14.31 14.25 -9.63
N VAL A 471 15.10 13.59 -8.78
CA VAL A 471 15.73 12.29 -9.04
C VAL A 471 14.71 11.19 -9.32
N LEU A 472 13.58 11.21 -8.60
CA LEU A 472 12.48 10.26 -8.83
C LEU A 472 11.82 10.55 -10.18
N MET A 473 11.61 11.83 -10.52
CA MET A 473 10.93 12.20 -11.78
C MET A 473 11.81 11.91 -12.99
N ASP A 474 13.08 12.26 -12.91
CA ASP A 474 14.05 12.05 -13.98
C ASP A 474 14.33 10.55 -14.23
N SER A 475 14.19 9.69 -13.21
CA SER A 475 14.32 8.24 -13.35
C SER A 475 13.07 7.56 -13.93
N LEU A 476 11.86 8.08 -13.67
CA LEU A 476 10.62 7.51 -14.21
C LEU A 476 10.34 7.98 -15.66
N LEU A 477 10.84 9.15 -16.06
CA LEU A 477 10.59 9.73 -17.38
C LEU A 477 10.94 8.79 -18.57
N PRO A 478 12.07 8.06 -18.58
CA PRO A 478 12.40 7.15 -19.68
C PRO A 478 11.50 5.92 -19.78
N VAL A 479 10.97 5.43 -18.66
CA VAL A 479 10.11 4.22 -18.62
C VAL A 479 8.62 4.56 -18.77
N LEU A 480 8.29 5.84 -18.79
CA LEU A 480 6.91 6.33 -18.79
C LEU A 480 6.13 5.87 -20.02
N GLY A 481 6.78 5.82 -21.20
CA GLY A 481 6.17 5.26 -22.42
C GLY A 481 5.81 3.78 -22.28
N VAL A 482 6.66 2.99 -21.61
CA VAL A 482 6.39 1.56 -21.35
C VAL A 482 5.23 1.39 -20.38
N LEU A 483 5.17 2.21 -19.32
CA LEU A 483 4.05 2.20 -18.36
C LEU A 483 2.71 2.56 -19.03
N PHE A 484 2.72 3.51 -19.97
CA PHE A 484 1.51 3.85 -20.73
C PHE A 484 1.07 2.70 -21.64
N LEU A 485 1.99 2.07 -22.37
CA LEU A 485 1.66 0.91 -23.20
C LEU A 485 1.17 -0.27 -22.37
N LEU A 486 1.75 -0.48 -21.19
CA LEU A 486 1.29 -1.46 -20.23
C LEU A 486 -0.15 -1.15 -19.77
N TYR A 487 -0.43 0.12 -19.43
CA TYR A 487 -1.79 0.55 -19.10
C TYR A 487 -2.79 0.27 -20.24
N CYS A 488 -2.45 0.58 -21.50
CA CYS A 488 -3.29 0.24 -22.65
C CYS A 488 -3.57 -1.27 -22.73
N PHE A 489 -2.55 -2.10 -22.53
CA PHE A 489 -2.71 -3.56 -22.51
C PHE A 489 -3.59 -4.03 -21.36
N THR A 490 -3.45 -3.45 -20.15
CA THR A 490 -4.27 -3.76 -18.97
C THR A 490 -5.74 -3.30 -19.09
N LYS A 491 -6.07 -2.46 -20.08
CA LYS A 491 -7.46 -2.08 -20.37
C LYS A 491 -8.12 -3.05 -21.33
N GLN A 492 -7.34 -3.63 -22.23
CA GLN A 492 -7.77 -4.69 -23.14
C GLN A 492 -7.85 -6.08 -22.45
N SER A 493 -7.17 -6.25 -21.30
CA SER A 493 -7.11 -7.51 -20.54
C SER A 493 -7.50 -7.33 -19.07
N VAL A 494 -8.01 -8.37 -18.42
CA VAL A 494 -8.34 -8.33 -16.99
C VAL A 494 -7.07 -8.54 -16.18
N SER A 495 -6.56 -7.48 -15.56
CA SER A 495 -5.34 -7.54 -14.74
C SER A 495 -5.46 -6.74 -13.45
N HIS A 496 -4.79 -7.23 -12.40
CA HIS A 496 -4.79 -6.61 -11.07
C HIS A 496 -3.93 -5.33 -10.99
N ILE A 497 -3.01 -5.13 -11.95
CA ILE A 497 -2.08 -3.99 -12.01
C ILE A 497 -2.65 -2.75 -12.71
N ARG A 498 -3.86 -2.83 -13.28
CA ARG A 498 -4.51 -1.76 -14.06
C ARG A 498 -4.63 -0.44 -13.28
N SER A 499 -5.15 -0.49 -12.04
CA SER A 499 -5.32 0.70 -11.20
C SER A 499 -3.98 1.31 -10.80
N LEU A 500 -2.99 0.46 -10.47
CA LEU A 500 -1.65 0.90 -10.10
C LEU A 500 -0.98 1.67 -11.25
N CYS A 501 -1.05 1.15 -12.48
CA CYS A 501 -0.49 1.83 -13.66
C CYS A 501 -1.17 3.18 -13.91
N GLN A 502 -2.51 3.23 -13.82
CA GLN A 502 -3.27 4.47 -13.99
C GLN A 502 -2.87 5.51 -12.94
N GLU A 503 -2.82 5.13 -11.66
CA GLU A 503 -2.47 6.05 -10.58
C GLU A 503 -1.04 6.57 -10.68
N ILE A 504 -0.07 5.73 -11.10
CA ILE A 504 1.32 6.16 -11.35
C ILE A 504 1.37 7.21 -12.47
N LEU A 505 0.67 6.96 -13.59
CA LEU A 505 0.61 7.88 -14.74
C LEU A 505 -0.04 9.21 -14.35
N LEU A 506 -1.18 9.18 -13.67
CA LEU A 506 -1.88 10.38 -13.19
C LEU A 506 -1.00 11.19 -12.22
N TRP A 507 -0.34 10.50 -11.29
CA TRP A 507 0.51 11.13 -10.30
C TRP A 507 1.70 11.85 -10.95
N ILE A 508 2.43 11.21 -11.88
CA ILE A 508 3.57 11.88 -12.52
C ILE A 508 3.12 13.01 -13.45
N LEU A 509 2.07 12.82 -14.25
CA LEU A 509 1.56 13.87 -15.13
C LEU A 509 1.09 15.12 -14.36
N GLY A 510 0.53 14.94 -13.16
CA GLY A 510 0.12 16.04 -12.29
C GLY A 510 1.28 16.76 -11.58
N LYS A 511 2.44 16.10 -11.39
CA LYS A 511 3.60 16.65 -10.67
C LYS A 511 4.72 17.15 -11.59
N LEU A 512 4.76 16.72 -12.84
CA LEU A 512 5.79 17.08 -13.80
C LEU A 512 5.62 18.53 -14.31
N GLU A 513 6.71 19.14 -14.75
CA GLU A 513 6.65 20.44 -15.43
C GLU A 513 5.80 20.34 -16.71
N ARG A 514 4.94 21.35 -16.97
CA ARG A 514 4.00 21.34 -18.10
C ARG A 514 4.65 20.98 -19.44
N LYS A 515 5.84 21.52 -19.74
CA LYS A 515 6.55 21.24 -21.01
C LYS A 515 6.97 19.77 -21.14
N LYS A 516 7.49 19.17 -20.06
CA LYS A 516 7.90 17.75 -20.04
C LYS A 516 6.68 16.83 -20.05
N ALA A 517 5.59 17.22 -19.39
CA ALA A 517 4.32 16.49 -19.42
C ALA A 517 3.73 16.43 -20.83
N ILE A 518 3.67 17.58 -21.53
CA ILE A 518 3.22 17.63 -22.93
C ILE A 518 4.13 16.80 -23.83
N ALA A 519 5.46 16.87 -23.67
CA ALA A 519 6.39 16.03 -24.44
C ALA A 519 6.14 14.53 -24.21
N SER A 520 5.83 14.13 -22.98
CA SER A 520 5.48 12.74 -22.66
C SER A 520 4.16 12.31 -23.31
N LEU A 521 3.14 13.17 -23.30
CA LEU A 521 1.85 12.93 -23.98
C LEU A 521 2.02 12.80 -25.50
N LYS A 522 2.93 13.58 -26.11
CA LYS A 522 3.29 13.42 -27.53
C LYS A 522 3.89 12.05 -27.81
N GLY A 523 4.75 11.57 -26.91
CA GLY A 523 5.30 10.21 -26.97
C GLY A 523 4.22 9.13 -26.84
N PHE A 524 3.27 9.29 -25.91
CA PHE A 524 2.15 8.35 -25.74
C PHE A 524 1.25 8.26 -26.98
N ALA A 525 1.00 9.41 -27.62
CA ALA A 525 0.23 9.50 -28.85
C ALA A 525 0.99 9.01 -30.10
N GLY A 526 2.29 8.72 -29.99
CA GLY A 526 3.14 8.33 -31.13
C GLY A 526 3.53 9.48 -32.05
N LEU A 527 3.26 10.73 -31.67
CA LEU A 527 3.61 11.93 -32.45
C LEU A 527 5.10 12.27 -32.36
N ASP A 528 5.78 11.83 -31.30
CA ASP A 528 7.21 12.00 -31.09
C ASP A 528 7.90 10.63 -30.93
N LYS A 529 8.51 10.15 -32.01
CA LYS A 529 9.26 8.89 -32.06
C LYS A 529 10.59 8.96 -31.28
N ALA A 530 11.02 10.14 -30.82
CA ALA A 530 12.25 10.29 -30.03
C ALA A 530 12.06 9.89 -28.56
N VAL A 531 10.81 9.76 -28.08
CA VAL A 531 10.52 9.31 -26.72
C VAL A 531 10.76 7.80 -26.62
N PRO A 532 11.52 7.32 -25.62
CA PRO A 532 11.74 5.89 -25.43
C PRO A 532 10.41 5.15 -25.29
N SER A 533 10.21 4.16 -26.14
CA SER A 533 9.03 3.29 -26.14
C SER A 533 9.48 1.83 -26.05
N LEU A 534 8.51 0.91 -25.89
CA LEU A 534 8.80 -0.52 -25.86
C LEU A 534 9.60 -0.91 -27.11
N HIS A 535 10.71 -1.63 -26.91
CA HIS A 535 11.54 -2.08 -28.02
C HIS A 535 10.72 -2.87 -29.05
N SER A 536 11.02 -2.71 -30.34
CA SER A 536 10.23 -3.27 -31.45
C SER A 536 10.08 -4.79 -31.41
N LEU A 537 11.04 -5.48 -30.79
CA LEU A 537 11.08 -6.93 -30.58
C LEU A 537 10.38 -7.42 -29.31
N CYS A 538 9.91 -6.54 -28.42
CA CYS A 538 9.24 -6.94 -27.18
C CYS A 538 7.71 -6.90 -27.33
N GLN A 539 7.00 -7.81 -26.68
CA GLN A 539 5.54 -7.88 -26.65
C GLN A 539 5.03 -8.23 -25.26
N PHE A 540 3.91 -7.63 -24.86
CA PHE A 540 3.18 -7.99 -23.65
C PHE A 540 2.30 -9.22 -23.90
N ARG A 541 2.33 -10.19 -22.99
CA ARG A 541 1.42 -11.34 -22.97
C ARG A 541 0.73 -11.43 -21.62
N ALA A 542 -0.54 -11.82 -21.63
CA ALA A 542 -1.28 -12.10 -20.40
C ALA A 542 -0.71 -13.38 -19.76
N ALA A 543 -0.46 -13.33 -18.45
CA ALA A 543 0.09 -14.45 -17.71
C ALA A 543 -1.02 -15.22 -16.96
N THR A 544 -0.68 -16.43 -16.50
CA THR A 544 -1.66 -17.38 -15.95
C THR A 544 -2.28 -16.95 -14.61
N GLN A 545 -1.62 -16.08 -13.83
CA GLN A 545 -2.14 -15.62 -12.53
C GLN A 545 -2.86 -14.26 -12.63
N GLY A 546 -3.18 -13.79 -13.84
CA GLY A 546 -3.89 -12.52 -14.06
C GLY A 546 -3.01 -11.28 -14.01
N GLY A 547 -1.69 -11.44 -14.13
CA GLY A 547 -0.69 -10.42 -14.39
C GLY A 547 -0.20 -10.44 -15.84
N ILE A 548 0.93 -9.76 -16.09
CA ILE A 548 1.49 -9.58 -17.44
C ILE A 548 2.93 -10.07 -17.45
N MET A 549 3.33 -10.73 -18.53
CA MET A 549 4.71 -11.10 -18.82
C MET A 549 5.19 -10.45 -20.11
N ILE A 550 6.49 -10.29 -20.27
CA ILE A 550 7.11 -9.66 -21.44
C ILE A 550 7.95 -10.70 -22.16
N THR A 551 7.63 -10.93 -23.43
CA THR A 551 8.30 -11.91 -24.29
C THR A 551 8.88 -11.26 -25.53
N ILE A 552 9.90 -11.90 -26.11
CA ILE A 552 10.40 -11.52 -27.42
C ILE A 552 9.42 -11.99 -28.50
N LYS A 553 9.04 -11.08 -29.39
CA LYS A 553 8.11 -11.33 -30.50
C LYS A 553 8.56 -12.54 -31.29
N GLU A 554 7.59 -13.40 -31.58
CA GLU A 554 7.79 -14.51 -32.50
C GLU A 554 7.84 -13.97 -33.94
N ALA A 555 8.63 -14.61 -34.81
CA ALA A 555 8.64 -14.27 -36.22
C ALA A 555 7.25 -14.56 -36.79
N ILE A 556 6.59 -13.53 -37.33
CA ILE A 556 5.26 -13.62 -37.92
C ILE A 556 5.35 -14.58 -39.11
N SER A 557 4.44 -15.54 -39.20
CA SER A 557 4.34 -16.41 -40.38
C SER A 557 3.60 -15.66 -41.50
N ASP A 558 3.93 -15.93 -42.77
CA ASP A 558 3.31 -15.26 -43.93
C ASP A 558 1.77 -15.43 -43.99
N GLU A 559 1.20 -16.38 -43.23
CA GLU A 559 -0.25 -16.63 -43.14
C GLU A 559 -0.95 -15.76 -42.06
N ASP A 560 -0.19 -15.12 -41.16
CA ASP A 560 -0.71 -14.31 -40.04
C ASP A 560 -0.55 -12.78 -40.25
N GLU A 561 -0.08 -12.34 -41.42
CA GLU A 561 0.23 -10.92 -41.68
C GLU A 561 -1.01 -10.02 -41.60
N ASP A 562 -2.15 -10.48 -42.13
CA ASP A 562 -3.40 -9.72 -42.12
C ASP A 562 -3.97 -9.56 -40.70
N GLU A 563 -3.90 -10.62 -39.89
CA GLU A 563 -4.33 -10.59 -38.48
C GLU A 563 -3.39 -9.72 -37.65
N ALA A 564 -2.08 -9.79 -37.91
CA ALA A 564 -1.09 -8.93 -37.27
C ALA A 564 -1.29 -7.45 -37.62
N LEU A 565 -1.67 -7.15 -38.87
CA LEU A 565 -2.00 -5.78 -39.30
C LEU A 565 -3.26 -5.28 -38.59
N TYR A 566 -4.32 -6.09 -38.54
CA TYR A 566 -5.56 -5.73 -37.84
C TYR A 566 -5.31 -5.48 -36.35
N GLN A 567 -4.53 -6.35 -35.70
CA GLN A 567 -4.17 -6.20 -34.29
C GLN A 567 -3.32 -4.96 -34.05
N LYS A 568 -2.41 -4.62 -34.97
CA LYS A 568 -1.61 -3.39 -34.90
C LYS A 568 -2.51 -2.15 -34.97
N VAL A 569 -3.39 -2.06 -35.97
CA VAL A 569 -4.33 -0.94 -36.14
C VAL A 569 -5.27 -0.81 -34.95
N SER A 570 -5.83 -1.92 -34.46
CA SER A 570 -6.67 -1.93 -33.26
C SER A 570 -5.92 -1.44 -32.02
N SER A 571 -4.64 -1.83 -31.86
CA SER A 571 -3.81 -1.39 -30.75
C SER A 571 -3.48 0.11 -30.82
N GLU A 572 -3.24 0.64 -32.01
CA GLU A 572 -2.97 2.07 -32.24
C GLU A 572 -4.24 2.91 -32.01
N GLN A 573 -5.38 2.43 -32.48
CA GLN A 573 -6.68 3.02 -32.20
C GLN A 573 -6.97 3.07 -30.69
N GLY A 574 -6.78 1.93 -30.02
CA GLY A 574 -6.94 1.81 -28.58
C GLY A 574 -6.00 2.75 -27.82
N ARG A 575 -4.74 2.94 -28.23
CA ARG A 575 -3.82 3.85 -27.53
C ARG A 575 -4.37 5.27 -27.44
N VAL A 576 -4.95 5.78 -28.53
CA VAL A 576 -5.50 7.15 -28.57
C VAL A 576 -6.74 7.25 -27.67
N GLU A 577 -7.62 6.26 -27.69
CA GLU A 577 -8.81 6.22 -26.82
C GLU A 577 -8.43 6.16 -25.34
N HIS A 578 -7.50 5.27 -24.96
CA HIS A 578 -7.00 5.17 -23.59
C HIS A 578 -6.26 6.44 -23.13
N LEU A 579 -5.61 7.17 -24.05
CA LEU A 579 -5.03 8.48 -23.76
C LEU A 579 -6.11 9.53 -23.45
N GLY A 580 -7.19 9.55 -24.23
CA GLY A 580 -8.37 10.37 -23.96
C GLY A 580 -8.97 10.08 -22.58
N ASP A 581 -9.13 8.80 -22.24
CA ASP A 581 -9.57 8.35 -20.93
C ASP A 581 -8.62 8.78 -19.80
N LEU A 582 -7.30 8.69 -20.00
CA LEU A 582 -6.33 9.14 -18.99
C LEU A 582 -6.45 10.66 -18.76
N LEU A 583 -6.54 11.44 -19.84
CA LEU A 583 -6.63 12.89 -19.77
C LEU A 583 -7.95 13.39 -19.17
N SER A 584 -9.05 12.64 -19.30
CA SER A 584 -10.32 12.99 -18.66
C SER A 584 -10.24 12.95 -17.13
N HIS A 585 -9.33 12.14 -16.58
CA HIS A 585 -9.04 12.11 -15.14
C HIS A 585 -8.03 13.20 -14.70
N CYS A 586 -7.42 13.95 -15.63
CA CYS A 586 -6.45 15.02 -15.38
C CYS A 586 -7.01 16.46 -15.52
N GLN A 587 -8.33 16.65 -15.54
CA GLN A 587 -8.97 17.94 -15.84
C GLN A 587 -8.51 19.09 -14.92
N GLU A 588 -8.28 18.81 -13.62
CA GLU A 588 -7.87 19.82 -12.63
C GLU A 588 -6.49 20.45 -12.92
N CYS A 589 -5.61 19.75 -13.66
CA CYS A 589 -4.26 20.22 -13.93
C CYS A 589 -4.17 21.19 -15.13
N GLY A 590 -5.24 21.32 -15.93
CA GLY A 590 -5.25 22.07 -17.19
C GLY A 590 -4.41 21.44 -18.32
N LEU A 591 -3.75 20.30 -18.07
CA LEU A 591 -2.86 19.64 -19.04
C LEU A 591 -3.61 19.17 -20.29
N ALA A 592 -4.86 18.70 -20.13
CA ALA A 592 -5.71 18.28 -21.24
C ALA A 592 -5.97 19.44 -22.22
N GLY A 593 -6.22 20.65 -21.71
CA GLY A 593 -6.39 21.86 -22.53
C GLY A 593 -5.12 22.24 -23.28
N ASP A 594 -3.96 22.21 -22.61
CA ASP A 594 -2.66 22.51 -23.26
C ASP A 594 -2.34 21.51 -24.38
N PHE A 595 -2.62 20.23 -24.16
CA PHE A 595 -2.42 19.18 -25.15
C PHE A 595 -3.42 19.27 -26.31
N PHE A 596 -4.67 19.62 -26.05
CA PHE A 596 -5.68 19.88 -27.08
C PHE A 596 -5.26 21.05 -27.99
N ILE A 597 -4.79 22.16 -27.42
CA ILE A 597 -4.27 23.31 -28.17
C ILE A 597 -3.04 22.91 -28.99
N PHE A 598 -2.17 22.07 -28.44
CA PHE A 598 -1.03 21.54 -29.20
C PHE A 598 -1.50 20.77 -30.44
N CYS A 599 -2.46 19.85 -30.30
CA CYS A 599 -2.99 19.08 -31.41
C CYS A 599 -3.68 19.97 -32.48
N LEU A 600 -4.35 21.05 -32.06
CA LEU A 600 -4.92 22.05 -33.00
C LEU A 600 -3.83 22.80 -33.80
N LYS A 601 -2.71 23.14 -33.16
CA LYS A 601 -1.58 23.76 -33.83
C LYS A 601 -0.92 22.79 -34.82
N GLU A 602 -0.77 21.53 -34.44
CA GLU A 602 -0.28 20.47 -35.35
C GLU A 602 -1.23 20.24 -36.52
N LEU A 603 -2.55 20.23 -36.30
CA LEU A 603 -3.54 20.13 -37.37
C LEU A 603 -3.39 21.26 -38.38
N THR A 604 -3.12 22.48 -37.89
CA THR A 604 -2.90 23.66 -38.74
C THR A 604 -1.63 23.51 -39.58
N HIS A 605 -0.56 22.96 -39.01
CA HIS A 605 0.69 22.67 -39.73
C HIS A 605 0.47 21.62 -40.83
N VAL A 606 -0.14 20.49 -40.46
CA VAL A 606 -0.42 19.38 -41.38
C VAL A 606 -1.34 19.83 -42.52
N ALA A 607 -2.33 20.69 -42.24
CA ALA A 607 -3.19 21.28 -43.27
C ALA A 607 -2.41 22.12 -44.29
N SER A 608 -1.38 22.87 -43.85
CA SER A 608 -0.54 23.69 -44.73
C SER A 608 0.46 22.89 -45.57
N GLU A 609 0.95 21.76 -45.07
CA GLU A 609 1.94 20.92 -45.78
C GLU A 609 1.33 20.16 -46.97
N ASN A 610 0.08 19.70 -46.84
CA ASN A 610 -0.62 18.88 -47.85
C ASN A 610 -0.63 19.48 -49.27
N GLU A 611 -0.64 20.80 -49.41
CA GLU A 611 -0.64 21.43 -50.74
C GLU A 611 0.75 21.78 -51.28
N THR A 612 1.77 21.87 -50.42
CA THR A 612 3.14 22.13 -50.86
C THR A 612 3.80 20.90 -51.48
N GLU A 613 3.43 19.71 -51.01
CA GLU A 613 3.85 18.42 -51.57
C GLU A 613 3.12 18.10 -52.89
N LEU A 614 1.85 18.51 -53.05
CA LEU A 614 1.12 18.39 -54.32
C LEU A 614 1.67 19.31 -55.42
N LYS A 615 2.46 20.33 -55.07
CA LYS A 615 3.02 21.32 -55.99
C LYS A 615 4.51 21.11 -56.30
N THR A 616 5.17 20.11 -55.71
CA THR A 616 6.59 19.81 -56.00
C THR A 616 6.70 18.93 -57.26
N GLU A 617 7.55 19.35 -58.20
CA GLU A 617 7.78 18.73 -59.50
C GLU A 617 8.10 17.21 -59.42
N PRO A 618 7.87 16.44 -60.50
CA PRO A 618 8.16 15.00 -60.52
C PRO A 618 9.63 14.73 -60.19
N PHE A 619 9.88 14.14 -59.02
CA PHE A 619 11.20 13.78 -58.53
C PHE A 619 11.90 12.81 -59.51
N SER A 620 13.07 13.21 -60.01
CA SER A 620 14.01 12.37 -60.76
C SER A 620 15.04 11.77 -59.80
N SER A 621 14.68 10.75 -59.03
CA SER A 621 15.66 10.02 -58.18
C SER A 621 16.49 9.03 -59.02
N LYS A 622 17.79 8.92 -58.70
CA LYS A 622 18.76 8.07 -59.43
C LYS A 622 19.05 6.74 -58.73
N SER A 623 18.47 6.47 -57.55
CA SER A 623 18.64 5.20 -56.83
C SER A 623 17.35 4.74 -56.12
N LEU A 624 17.19 3.42 -55.97
CA LEU A 624 16.01 2.76 -55.40
C LEU A 624 15.90 3.00 -53.87
N LEU A 625 17.04 3.13 -53.18
CA LEU A 625 17.13 3.44 -51.75
C LEU A 625 16.64 4.87 -51.42
N GLU A 626 16.94 5.85 -52.28
CA GLU A 626 16.43 7.22 -52.12
C GLU A 626 14.91 7.28 -52.32
N LEU A 627 14.37 6.42 -53.19
CA LEU A 627 12.94 6.31 -53.45
C LEU A 627 12.21 5.62 -52.29
N GLU A 628 12.79 4.56 -51.72
CA GLU A 628 12.30 3.90 -50.51
C GLU A 628 12.31 4.85 -49.30
N GLN A 629 13.41 5.58 -49.07
CA GLN A 629 13.49 6.59 -48.01
C GLN A 629 12.45 7.70 -48.19
N HIS A 630 12.25 8.18 -49.42
CA HIS A 630 11.24 9.19 -49.71
C HIS A 630 9.81 8.67 -49.49
N GLN A 631 9.52 7.43 -49.90
CA GLN A 631 8.23 6.78 -49.64
C GLN A 631 8.00 6.57 -48.14
N THR A 632 9.02 6.16 -47.37
CA THR A 632 8.88 6.04 -45.91
C THR A 632 8.56 7.38 -45.25
N LEU A 633 9.20 8.47 -45.67
CA LEU A 633 8.92 9.81 -45.14
C LEU A 633 7.49 10.29 -45.47
N LEU A 634 7.01 10.00 -46.68
CA LEU A 634 5.62 10.29 -47.09
C LEU A 634 4.61 9.50 -46.26
N VAL A 635 4.85 8.20 -46.05
CA VAL A 635 4.00 7.34 -45.21
C VAL A 635 3.99 7.84 -43.77
N GLU A 636 5.15 8.19 -43.21
CA GLU A 636 5.25 8.77 -41.86
C GLU A 636 4.49 10.10 -41.74
N GLY A 637 4.51 10.94 -42.78
CA GLY A 637 3.73 12.18 -42.84
C GLY A 637 2.21 11.93 -42.84
N GLN A 638 1.75 10.94 -43.61
CA GLN A 638 0.33 10.55 -43.65
C GLN A 638 -0.12 9.87 -42.34
N GLU A 639 0.70 9.01 -41.75
CA GLU A 639 0.45 8.41 -40.43
C GLU A 639 0.30 9.49 -39.36
N ARG A 640 1.21 10.46 -39.33
CA ARG A 640 1.14 11.59 -38.39
C ARG A 640 -0.14 12.40 -38.58
N LYS A 641 -0.57 12.64 -39.82
CA LYS A 641 -1.82 13.33 -40.13
C LYS A 641 -3.05 12.58 -39.62
N LEU A 642 -3.10 11.27 -39.88
CA LEU A 642 -4.19 10.41 -39.40
C LEU A 642 -4.26 10.43 -37.86
N LEU A 643 -3.11 10.27 -37.19
CA LEU A 643 -3.01 10.29 -35.74
C LEU A 643 -3.48 11.62 -35.13
N VAL A 644 -3.09 12.76 -35.71
CA VAL A 644 -3.55 14.08 -35.23
C VAL A 644 -5.06 14.23 -35.39
N LEU A 645 -5.63 13.81 -36.51
CA LEU A 645 -7.08 13.86 -36.74
C LEU A 645 -7.85 12.97 -35.76
N GLN A 646 -7.38 11.74 -35.58
CA GLN A 646 -7.97 10.77 -34.65
C GLN A 646 -7.89 11.26 -33.20
N LEU A 647 -6.74 11.82 -32.80
CA LEU A 647 -6.55 12.40 -31.48
C LEU A 647 -7.48 13.59 -31.24
N MET A 648 -7.70 14.43 -32.26
CA MET A 648 -8.66 15.52 -32.17
C MET A 648 -10.09 15.02 -32.04
N ALA A 649 -10.48 13.98 -32.79
CA ALA A 649 -11.79 13.36 -32.65
C ALA A 649 -12.02 12.84 -31.22
N VAL A 650 -11.10 12.01 -30.71
CA VAL A 650 -11.20 11.43 -29.35
C VAL A 650 -11.22 12.50 -28.26
N LEU A 651 -10.38 13.54 -28.37
CA LEU A 651 -10.38 14.63 -27.40
C LEU A 651 -11.71 15.42 -27.44
N CYS A 652 -12.29 15.65 -28.61
CA CYS A 652 -13.59 16.32 -28.72
C CYS A 652 -14.75 15.47 -28.18
N GLU A 653 -14.69 14.14 -28.32
CA GLU A 653 -15.73 13.23 -27.80
C GLU A 653 -15.66 13.05 -26.27
N ARG A 654 -14.44 12.94 -25.71
CA ARG A 654 -14.23 12.59 -24.30
C ARG A 654 -14.11 13.79 -23.38
N MET A 655 -13.80 14.97 -23.90
CA MET A 655 -13.63 16.16 -23.09
C MET A 655 -14.90 17.02 -23.09
N SER A 656 -15.41 17.32 -21.90
CA SER A 656 -16.64 18.11 -21.70
C SER A 656 -16.39 19.63 -21.73
N GLU A 657 -17.42 20.43 -21.41
CA GLU A 657 -17.41 21.90 -21.42
C GLU A 657 -16.31 22.60 -20.57
N GLN A 658 -15.48 21.85 -19.82
CA GLN A 658 -14.47 22.38 -18.88
C GLN A 658 -13.00 22.12 -19.29
N ILE A 659 -12.72 21.90 -20.57
CA ILE A 659 -11.33 21.68 -21.09
C ILE A 659 -10.37 22.80 -20.68
N PHE A 660 -10.83 24.05 -20.73
CA PHE A 660 -10.00 25.22 -20.46
C PHE A 660 -10.18 25.68 -19.02
N THR A 661 -9.11 25.57 -18.24
CA THR A 661 -9.11 25.97 -16.83
C THR A 661 -8.62 27.40 -16.63
N ASN A 662 -7.88 27.96 -17.59
CA ASN A 662 -7.25 29.26 -17.50
C ASN A 662 -7.55 30.15 -18.72
N ILE A 663 -7.60 31.47 -18.49
CA ILE A 663 -7.76 32.50 -19.54
C ILE A 663 -6.67 32.39 -20.61
N THR A 664 -5.45 32.03 -20.21
CA THR A 664 -4.34 31.81 -21.15
C THR A 664 -4.64 30.73 -22.17
N GLN A 665 -5.25 29.62 -21.74
CA GLN A 665 -5.60 28.52 -22.63
C GLN A 665 -6.72 28.90 -23.59
N VAL A 666 -7.71 29.66 -23.11
CA VAL A 666 -8.78 30.19 -23.98
C VAL A 666 -8.19 31.12 -25.04
N VAL A 667 -7.28 32.01 -24.65
CA VAL A 667 -6.59 32.91 -25.59
C VAL A 667 -5.71 32.11 -26.57
N ASP A 668 -4.95 31.13 -26.10
CA ASP A 668 -4.10 30.28 -26.95
C ASP A 668 -4.92 29.44 -27.94
N PHE A 669 -6.10 28.96 -27.51
CA PHE A 669 -7.07 28.28 -28.37
C PHE A 669 -7.58 29.23 -29.47
N VAL A 670 -8.05 30.42 -29.10
CA VAL A 670 -8.55 31.42 -30.06
C VAL A 670 -7.43 31.88 -31.00
N ALA A 671 -6.21 32.04 -30.49
CA ALA A 671 -5.05 32.37 -31.31
C ALA A 671 -4.77 31.26 -32.35
N ALA A 672 -4.82 30.00 -31.94
CA ALA A 672 -4.62 28.87 -32.85
C ALA A 672 -5.73 28.78 -33.92
N THR A 673 -7.00 29.00 -33.55
CA THR A 673 -8.12 29.01 -34.52
C THR A 673 -8.04 30.18 -35.49
N LEU A 674 -7.70 31.38 -35.01
CA LEU A 674 -7.46 32.56 -35.85
C LEU A 674 -6.30 32.35 -36.82
N GLN A 675 -5.19 31.76 -36.35
CA GLN A 675 -4.04 31.41 -37.20
C GLN A 675 -4.44 30.42 -38.30
N ARG A 676 -5.21 29.39 -37.96
CA ARG A 676 -5.72 28.42 -38.93
C ARG A 676 -6.62 29.06 -39.98
N ALA A 677 -7.55 29.93 -39.58
CA ALA A 677 -8.39 30.67 -40.50
C ALA A 677 -7.55 31.57 -41.44
N CYS A 678 -6.54 32.25 -40.90
CA CYS A 678 -5.60 33.05 -41.69
C CYS A 678 -4.78 32.21 -42.69
N ALA A 679 -4.45 30.97 -42.34
CA ALA A 679 -3.73 30.05 -43.22
C ALA A 679 -4.65 29.53 -44.33
N SER A 680 -5.85 29.03 -44.00
CA SER A 680 -6.84 28.51 -44.95
C SER A 680 -7.20 29.52 -46.05
N LEU A 681 -7.32 30.80 -45.70
CA LEU A 681 -7.57 31.89 -46.65
C LEU A 681 -6.47 32.09 -47.70
N ALA A 682 -5.22 31.83 -47.36
CA ALA A 682 -4.11 31.90 -48.33
C ALA A 682 -4.22 30.80 -49.41
N HIS A 683 -5.06 29.79 -49.16
CA HIS A 683 -5.17 28.55 -49.93
C HIS A 683 -6.54 28.39 -50.66
N GLN A 684 -7.44 29.39 -50.63
CA GLN A 684 -8.71 29.42 -51.38
C GLN A 684 -9.72 28.27 -51.11
N ALA A 685 -9.63 27.60 -49.96
CA ALA A 685 -10.60 26.58 -49.56
C ALA A 685 -11.65 27.19 -48.61
N GLU A 686 -12.76 27.73 -49.13
CA GLU A 686 -13.87 28.17 -48.27
C GLU A 686 -14.63 26.96 -47.71
N SER A 687 -14.49 26.69 -46.41
CA SER A 687 -15.33 25.73 -45.69
C SER A 687 -16.25 26.45 -44.70
N THR A 688 -17.55 26.13 -44.76
CA THR A 688 -18.57 26.69 -43.85
C THR A 688 -18.28 26.37 -42.38
N VAL A 689 -17.66 25.21 -42.12
CA VAL A 689 -17.24 24.75 -40.79
C VAL A 689 -16.16 25.65 -40.19
N GLU A 690 -15.20 26.13 -40.99
CA GLU A 690 -14.16 27.03 -40.51
C GLU A 690 -14.72 28.40 -40.12
N SER A 691 -15.65 28.95 -40.93
CA SER A 691 -16.33 30.21 -40.61
C SER A 691 -17.13 30.12 -39.31
N GLN A 692 -17.87 29.02 -39.11
CA GLN A 692 -18.59 28.78 -37.87
C GLN A 692 -17.66 28.60 -36.66
N THR A 693 -16.56 27.85 -36.81
CA THR A 693 -15.57 27.64 -35.74
C THR A 693 -14.89 28.97 -35.36
N LEU A 694 -14.56 29.78 -36.35
CA LEU A 694 -13.97 31.10 -36.17
C LEU A 694 -14.94 32.03 -35.43
N SER A 695 -16.18 32.12 -35.89
CA SER A 695 -17.24 32.90 -35.24
C SER A 695 -17.45 32.48 -33.78
N MET A 696 -17.50 31.17 -33.49
CA MET A 696 -17.63 30.65 -32.13
C MET A 696 -16.41 30.99 -31.26
N SER A 697 -15.20 30.91 -31.81
CA SER A 697 -13.96 31.28 -31.09
C SER A 697 -13.89 32.78 -30.78
N MET A 698 -14.35 33.65 -31.70
CA MET A 698 -14.45 35.09 -31.48
C MET A 698 -15.57 35.44 -30.50
N GLY A 699 -16.69 34.71 -30.56
CA GLY A 699 -17.79 34.77 -29.60
C GLY A 699 -17.32 34.44 -28.18
N LEU A 700 -16.43 33.46 -28.01
CA LEU A 700 -15.83 33.13 -26.71
C LEU A 700 -15.03 34.31 -26.13
N VAL A 701 -14.25 35.03 -26.94
CA VAL A 701 -13.56 36.25 -26.51
C VAL A 701 -14.56 37.37 -26.20
N ALA A 702 -15.63 37.51 -26.98
CA ALA A 702 -16.70 38.46 -26.74
C ALA A 702 -17.39 38.21 -25.38
N VAL A 703 -17.65 36.94 -25.02
CA VAL A 703 -18.20 36.54 -23.73
C VAL A 703 -17.26 36.89 -22.58
N MET A 704 -15.95 36.67 -22.74
CA MET A 704 -14.95 37.04 -21.72
C MET A 704 -14.88 38.55 -21.50
N LEU A 705 -14.94 39.33 -22.57
CA LEU A 705 -14.93 40.79 -22.52
C LEU A 705 -16.28 41.39 -22.08
N GLY A 706 -17.39 40.67 -22.31
CA GLY A 706 -18.76 41.05 -21.96
C GLY A 706 -19.14 40.86 -20.49
N GLY A 707 -18.18 40.51 -19.62
CA GLY A 707 -18.36 40.48 -18.16
C GLY A 707 -18.76 39.12 -17.57
N ALA A 708 -18.78 38.04 -18.36
CA ALA A 708 -19.00 36.69 -17.84
C ALA A 708 -17.82 36.18 -16.98
N VAL A 709 -16.62 36.76 -17.15
CA VAL A 709 -15.41 36.45 -16.38
C VAL A 709 -14.82 37.76 -15.84
N GLN A 710 -14.42 37.78 -14.56
CA GLN A 710 -13.74 38.95 -13.98
C GLN A 710 -12.28 39.01 -14.46
N LEU A 711 -12.00 39.88 -15.43
CA LEU A 711 -10.67 40.07 -16.00
C LEU A 711 -9.80 41.01 -15.15
N LYS A 712 -8.57 40.60 -14.85
CA LYS A 712 -7.54 41.43 -14.19
C LYS A 712 -6.67 42.14 -15.23
N SER A 713 -5.92 43.15 -14.81
CA SER A 713 -4.97 43.87 -15.68
C SER A 713 -3.89 42.97 -16.30
N SER A 714 -3.50 41.89 -15.61
CA SER A 714 -2.62 40.83 -16.15
C SER A 714 -3.24 40.07 -17.31
N ASP A 715 -4.55 39.86 -17.30
CA ASP A 715 -5.25 39.02 -18.27
C ASP A 715 -5.40 39.77 -19.61
N PHE A 716 -5.51 41.10 -19.56
CA PHE A 716 -5.41 41.93 -20.75
C PHE A 716 -4.02 41.91 -21.40
N ALA A 717 -2.94 41.62 -20.66
CA ALA A 717 -1.62 41.42 -21.27
C ALA A 717 -1.58 40.14 -22.11
N VAL A 718 -2.32 39.11 -21.70
CA VAL A 718 -2.50 37.86 -22.45
C VAL A 718 -3.39 38.08 -23.66
N LEU A 719 -4.55 38.74 -23.50
CA LEU A 719 -5.47 39.06 -24.60
C LEU A 719 -4.82 39.91 -25.71
N LYS A 720 -3.83 40.76 -25.38
CA LYS A 720 -3.07 41.54 -26.38
C LYS A 720 -2.38 40.68 -27.44
N GLN A 721 -2.13 39.39 -27.17
CA GLN A 721 -1.57 38.45 -28.15
C GLN A 721 -2.51 38.21 -29.35
N LEU A 722 -3.82 38.44 -29.18
CA LEU A 722 -4.81 38.27 -30.25
C LEU A 722 -4.86 39.46 -31.22
N LEU A 723 -4.38 40.64 -30.82
CA LEU A 723 -4.45 41.86 -31.63
C LEU A 723 -3.88 41.73 -33.05
N PRO A 724 -2.64 41.20 -33.26
CA PRO A 724 -2.10 41.06 -34.62
C PRO A 724 -2.88 40.05 -35.47
N LEU A 725 -3.46 39.03 -34.84
CA LEU A 725 -4.26 38.01 -35.54
C LEU A 725 -5.64 38.56 -35.93
N LEU A 726 -6.28 39.30 -35.03
CA LEU A 726 -7.55 39.98 -35.31
C LEU A 726 -7.40 41.05 -36.40
N GLU A 727 -6.28 41.78 -36.42
CA GLU A 727 -5.97 42.72 -37.50
C GLU A 727 -5.75 42.02 -38.84
N LYS A 728 -5.15 40.83 -38.85
CA LYS A 728 -5.01 40.06 -40.08
C LYS A 728 -6.38 39.58 -40.58
N VAL A 729 -7.22 39.03 -39.71
CA VAL A 729 -8.57 38.56 -40.04
C VAL A 729 -9.47 39.71 -40.52
N SER A 730 -9.43 40.88 -39.87
CA SER A 730 -10.24 42.03 -40.27
C SER A 730 -9.94 42.50 -41.70
N ASN A 731 -8.71 42.32 -42.18
CA ASN A 731 -8.27 42.81 -43.47
C ASN A 731 -8.36 41.77 -44.59
N THR A 732 -8.46 40.47 -44.27
CA THR A 732 -8.28 39.38 -45.25
C THR A 732 -9.45 38.40 -45.35
N TYR A 733 -10.35 38.34 -44.37
CA TYR A 733 -11.43 37.36 -44.34
C TYR A 733 -12.63 37.77 -45.23
N PRO A 734 -13.26 36.87 -46.02
CA PRO A 734 -14.29 37.24 -47.01
C PRO A 734 -15.64 37.64 -46.40
N ASP A 735 -15.97 37.19 -45.19
CA ASP A 735 -17.23 37.49 -44.51
C ASP A 735 -17.20 38.85 -43.77
N PRO A 736 -18.05 39.82 -44.13
CA PRO A 736 -18.07 41.15 -43.53
C PRO A 736 -18.47 41.14 -42.05
N VAL A 737 -19.29 40.19 -41.60
CA VAL A 737 -19.74 40.10 -40.20
C VAL A 737 -18.57 39.71 -39.29
N ILE A 738 -17.72 38.81 -39.78
CA ILE A 738 -16.50 38.38 -39.07
C ILE A 738 -15.46 39.49 -39.07
N GLN A 739 -15.33 40.25 -40.16
CA GLN A 739 -14.44 41.42 -40.20
C GLN A 739 -14.83 42.49 -39.17
N GLU A 740 -16.12 42.84 -39.10
CA GLU A 740 -16.65 43.84 -38.16
C GLU A 740 -16.43 43.38 -36.71
N LEU A 741 -16.78 42.13 -36.39
CA LEU A 741 -16.54 41.58 -35.06
C LEU A 741 -15.04 41.54 -34.69
N ALA A 742 -14.15 41.30 -35.65
CA ALA A 742 -12.70 41.31 -35.40
C ALA A 742 -12.16 42.72 -35.09
N VAL A 743 -12.65 43.75 -35.80
CA VAL A 743 -12.32 45.16 -35.52
C VAL A 743 -12.79 45.56 -34.13
N ASP A 744 -14.03 45.20 -33.79
CA ASP A 744 -14.65 45.57 -32.53
C ASP A 744 -14.00 44.87 -31.32
N LEU A 745 -13.68 43.59 -31.45
CA LEU A 745 -12.90 42.86 -30.43
C LEU A 745 -11.50 43.47 -30.26
N ARG A 746 -10.84 43.85 -31.36
CA ARG A 746 -9.53 44.51 -31.32
C ARG A 746 -9.58 45.84 -30.55
N ILE A 747 -10.60 46.67 -30.80
CA ILE A 747 -10.79 47.96 -30.10
C ILE A 747 -11.08 47.71 -28.61
N THR A 748 -11.97 46.76 -28.30
CA THR A 748 -12.36 46.43 -26.93
C THR A 748 -11.17 45.92 -26.10
N ILE A 749 -10.31 45.07 -26.68
CA ILE A 749 -9.08 44.60 -26.02
C ILE A 749 -8.09 45.76 -25.84
N SER A 750 -7.92 46.61 -26.86
CA SER A 750 -6.97 47.74 -26.82
C SER A 750 -7.35 48.81 -25.80
N THR A 751 -8.64 48.99 -25.55
CA THR A 751 -9.19 49.92 -24.55
C THR A 751 -9.36 49.30 -23.16
N HIS A 752 -8.84 48.08 -22.94
CA HIS A 752 -9.00 47.36 -21.67
C HIS A 752 -10.48 47.19 -21.24
N GLY A 753 -11.39 47.02 -22.21
CA GLY A 753 -12.82 46.87 -21.96
C GLY A 753 -13.55 48.19 -21.62
N ALA A 754 -12.88 49.35 -21.70
CA ALA A 754 -13.52 50.66 -21.48
C ALA A 754 -14.51 51.05 -22.58
N PHE A 755 -14.40 50.43 -23.76
CA PHE A 755 -15.29 50.63 -24.90
C PHE A 755 -15.64 49.27 -25.51
N ALA A 756 -16.93 48.93 -25.54
CA ALA A 756 -17.47 47.73 -26.19
C ALA A 756 -18.65 48.13 -27.08
N THR A 757 -18.67 47.64 -28.32
CA THR A 757 -19.75 47.89 -29.28
C THR A 757 -20.90 46.91 -29.10
N GLU A 758 -22.07 47.27 -29.63
CA GLU A 758 -23.28 46.43 -29.59
C GLU A 758 -23.03 45.07 -30.26
N ALA A 759 -22.17 45.01 -31.28
CA ALA A 759 -21.76 43.77 -31.95
C ALA A 759 -21.04 42.78 -31.01
N VAL A 760 -20.17 43.26 -30.10
CA VAL A 760 -19.50 42.40 -29.11
C VAL A 760 -20.50 41.88 -28.09
N SER A 761 -21.44 42.70 -27.62
CA SER A 761 -22.49 42.24 -26.71
C SER A 761 -23.46 41.25 -27.37
N MET A 762 -23.80 41.46 -28.65
CA MET A 762 -24.65 40.55 -29.43
C MET A 762 -23.94 39.23 -29.71
N ALA A 763 -22.64 39.26 -30.04
CA ALA A 763 -21.83 38.06 -30.20
C ALA A 763 -21.72 37.28 -28.87
N ALA A 764 -21.53 37.97 -27.74
CA ALA A 764 -21.53 37.35 -26.43
C ALA A 764 -22.87 36.68 -26.08
N GLN A 765 -23.99 37.36 -26.31
CA GLN A 765 -25.33 36.82 -26.07
C GLN A 765 -25.67 35.66 -27.01
N SER A 766 -25.27 35.72 -28.29
CA SER A 766 -25.51 34.63 -29.25
C SER A 766 -24.76 33.35 -28.87
N THR A 767 -23.56 33.49 -28.28
CA THR A 767 -22.73 32.37 -27.83
C THR A 767 -23.28 31.77 -26.52
N LEU A 768 -23.84 32.59 -25.63
CA LEU A 768 -24.48 32.14 -24.39
C LEU A 768 -25.85 31.48 -24.65
N ASN A 769 -26.69 32.07 -25.52
CA ASN A 769 -28.05 31.60 -25.79
C ASN A 769 -28.09 30.31 -26.63
N ARG A 770 -27.03 29.98 -27.38
CA ARG A 770 -26.94 28.69 -28.09
C ARG A 770 -26.90 27.47 -27.15
N LYS A 771 -26.46 27.63 -25.91
CA LYS A 771 -26.49 26.55 -24.90
C LYS A 771 -27.91 26.17 -24.45
N ASP A 772 -28.88 27.07 -24.57
CA ASP A 772 -30.26 26.82 -24.12
C ASP A 772 -31.16 26.21 -25.23
N LEU A 773 -30.69 26.17 -26.48
CA LEU A 773 -31.44 25.73 -27.66
C LEU A 773 -31.25 24.24 -28.00
N GLU A 774 -30.20 23.58 -27.51
CA GLU A 774 -29.93 22.16 -27.79
C GLU A 774 -30.88 21.19 -27.06
N GLY A 775 -31.70 21.68 -26.12
CA GLY A 775 -32.73 20.88 -25.44
C GLY A 775 -34.10 20.81 -26.14
N LYS A 776 -34.29 21.44 -27.32
CA LYS A 776 -35.61 21.56 -27.96
C LYS A 776 -35.63 21.43 -29.49
N ILE A 777 -34.72 20.65 -30.08
CA ILE A 777 -34.72 20.38 -31.53
C ILE A 777 -34.99 18.89 -31.78
N GLU A 778 -36.05 18.35 -31.18
CA GLU A 778 -36.70 17.11 -31.62
C GLU A 778 -38.22 17.21 -31.38
N GLU A 779 -38.87 18.26 -31.88
CA GLU A 779 -40.30 18.24 -32.18
C GLU A 779 -40.65 19.51 -32.96
N GLN A 780 -41.46 19.38 -34.01
CA GLN A 780 -41.95 20.44 -34.91
C GLN A 780 -41.13 20.72 -36.18
N GLN A 781 -41.03 19.71 -37.05
CA GLN A 781 -41.29 19.94 -38.47
C GLN A 781 -42.64 19.31 -38.85
N GLN A 782 -43.71 20.09 -38.76
CA GLN A 782 -44.87 19.94 -39.65
C GLN A 782 -45.79 21.17 -39.55
N THR A 783 -46.18 21.66 -40.74
CA THR A 783 -47.28 22.60 -41.09
C THR A 783 -46.94 24.09 -41.31
N SER A 784 -46.45 24.37 -42.51
CA SER A 784 -47.03 25.25 -43.55
C SER A 784 -47.91 26.46 -43.19
N HIS A 785 -47.52 27.59 -43.79
CA HIS A 785 -48.32 28.70 -44.34
C HIS A 785 -49.18 29.57 -43.40
N GLU A 786 -48.79 30.83 -43.21
CA GLU A 786 -49.41 32.01 -43.85
C GLU A 786 -48.76 33.33 -43.38
N ARG A 787 -48.72 34.32 -44.27
CA ARG A 787 -48.42 35.76 -44.08
C ARG A 787 -49.71 36.51 -44.46
N PRO A 788 -49.86 37.86 -44.29
CA PRO A 788 -49.20 38.84 -43.40
C PRO A 788 -50.25 39.85 -42.81
N THR A 789 -49.80 41.06 -42.44
CA THR A 789 -50.52 42.33 -42.13
C THR A 789 -50.73 42.62 -40.64
N ASP A 790 -50.65 43.83 -40.09
CA ASP A 790 -50.05 45.12 -40.47
C ASP A 790 -50.13 46.06 -39.23
N VAL A 791 -49.25 47.06 -39.17
CA VAL A 791 -49.51 48.42 -38.64
C VAL A 791 -49.72 48.63 -37.12
N ALA A 792 -48.62 49.05 -36.48
CA ALA A 792 -48.33 50.39 -35.94
C ALA A 792 -48.92 50.97 -34.62
N HIS A 793 -48.03 51.76 -34.00
CA HIS A 793 -48.20 52.88 -33.05
C HIS A 793 -48.58 52.54 -31.60
N SER A 794 -48.08 53.18 -30.53
CA SER A 794 -47.00 54.16 -30.29
C SER A 794 -47.04 54.56 -28.80
N HIS A 795 -45.88 54.97 -28.24
CA HIS A 795 -45.68 55.95 -27.15
C HIS A 795 -46.08 55.61 -25.68
N LEU A 796 -45.07 55.64 -24.77
CA LEU A 796 -44.84 56.59 -23.64
C LEU A 796 -45.88 56.41 -22.49
N GLU A 797 -45.59 56.34 -21.19
CA GLU A 797 -44.55 56.96 -20.34
C GLU A 797 -44.72 56.45 -18.88
N GLN A 798 -43.66 56.55 -18.07
CA GLN A 798 -43.63 56.85 -16.61
C GLN A 798 -44.33 55.93 -15.58
N GLN A 799 -43.58 55.24 -14.69
CA GLN A 799 -43.03 55.65 -13.38
C GLN A 799 -43.92 55.32 -12.15
N GLN A 800 -43.30 54.57 -11.21
CA GLN A 800 -43.40 54.63 -9.73
C GLN A 800 -44.74 54.22 -9.05
N SER A 801 -44.83 53.04 -8.42
CA SER A 801 -44.51 52.71 -7.01
C SER A 801 -45.35 53.42 -5.94
N HIS A 802 -46.19 52.67 -5.19
CA HIS A 802 -46.25 52.71 -3.72
C HIS A 802 -47.11 51.58 -3.11
N GLU A 803 -46.70 51.20 -1.91
CA GLU A 803 -47.16 50.13 -1.01
C GLU A 803 -48.55 50.34 -0.37
N THR A 804 -49.14 49.25 0.14
CA THR A 804 -49.56 48.98 1.56
C THR A 804 -50.92 48.26 1.67
N ALA A 805 -50.94 47.15 2.42
CA ALA A 805 -52.12 46.32 2.84
C ALA A 805 -52.83 46.97 4.08
N PRO A 806 -53.93 46.43 4.72
CA PRO A 806 -54.29 45.00 4.92
C PRO A 806 -55.79 44.57 4.92
N GLN A 807 -56.00 43.23 4.72
CA GLN A 807 -57.01 42.25 5.23
C GLN A 807 -58.54 42.57 5.17
N THR A 808 -59.48 41.71 4.75
CA THR A 808 -59.85 40.29 5.10
C THR A 808 -60.92 39.73 4.12
N GLY A 809 -61.01 38.39 3.92
CA GLY A 809 -62.31 37.69 3.66
C GLY A 809 -62.49 36.78 2.42
N LEU A 810 -62.23 35.46 2.60
CA LEU A 810 -62.88 34.24 2.05
C LEU A 810 -63.32 34.05 0.56
N GLN A 811 -62.73 32.98 -0.03
CA GLN A 811 -63.25 31.91 -0.92
C GLN A 811 -63.11 31.92 -2.47
N SER A 812 -62.34 30.90 -2.94
CA SER A 812 -62.51 30.02 -4.12
C SER A 812 -62.06 30.45 -5.53
N ASN A 813 -60.87 30.01 -5.95
CA ASN A 813 -60.61 29.03 -7.04
C ASN A 813 -59.11 29.02 -7.48
N ALA A 814 -58.53 27.81 -7.50
CA ALA A 814 -57.26 27.26 -8.07
C ALA A 814 -56.27 28.11 -8.92
N PRO A 815 -55.05 27.61 -9.20
CA PRO A 815 -54.01 27.02 -8.34
C PRO A 815 -52.71 27.87 -8.38
N VAL A 816 -51.90 27.81 -7.32
CA VAL A 816 -50.55 28.41 -7.27
C VAL A 816 -49.52 27.35 -6.94
N ILE A 817 -48.43 27.37 -7.71
CA ILE A 817 -47.14 26.70 -7.55
C ILE A 817 -46.56 26.96 -6.13
N PRO A 818 -45.72 26.07 -5.57
CA PRO A 818 -44.44 26.61 -5.10
C PRO A 818 -43.22 25.80 -5.52
N GLN A 819 -42.16 26.58 -5.71
CA GLN A 819 -40.75 26.22 -5.89
C GLN A 819 -40.20 25.38 -4.74
N GLY A 820 -39.11 24.66 -5.03
CA GLY A 820 -37.98 24.56 -4.11
C GLY A 820 -37.45 23.14 -3.87
N VAL A 821 -36.52 22.73 -4.73
CA VAL A 821 -35.22 22.10 -4.38
C VAL A 821 -35.21 21.15 -3.18
N ASN A 822 -35.10 19.84 -3.45
CA ASN A 822 -34.03 18.96 -2.93
C ASN A 822 -34.32 17.48 -3.25
N GLU A 823 -33.22 16.75 -3.40
CA GLU A 823 -33.09 15.29 -3.41
C GLU A 823 -34.13 14.55 -2.56
N PRO A 824 -34.66 13.38 -3.01
CA PRO A 824 -35.32 12.47 -2.11
C PRO A 824 -34.30 11.49 -1.54
N SER A 825 -33.76 11.84 -0.37
CA SER A 825 -33.47 10.87 0.68
C SER A 825 -34.74 10.05 0.96
N THR A 826 -34.69 8.74 0.71
CA THR A 826 -35.73 7.79 1.10
C THR A 826 -35.72 7.54 2.60
N THR A 827 -36.48 8.34 3.34
CA THR A 827 -37.13 7.92 4.60
C THR A 827 -38.44 8.70 4.77
N THR A 828 -39.59 8.07 4.53
CA THR A 828 -40.62 7.76 5.55
C THR A 828 -42.00 7.46 4.93
N SER A 829 -42.56 6.32 5.36
CA SER A 829 -43.99 6.09 5.60
C SER A 829 -44.95 6.25 4.42
N GLN A 830 -44.95 5.30 3.48
CA GLN A 830 -46.18 4.95 2.76
C GLN A 830 -47.02 4.00 3.62
N LYS A 831 -48.27 4.41 3.87
CA LYS A 831 -49.32 3.53 4.37
C LYS A 831 -49.51 2.39 3.37
N SER A 832 -49.44 1.17 3.88
CA SER A 832 -49.78 -0.10 3.24
C SER A 832 -51.18 -0.05 2.61
N GLY A 833 -51.24 0.27 1.31
CA GLY A 833 -52.36 -0.12 0.46
C GLY A 833 -51.99 -1.45 -0.19
N SER A 834 -52.76 -2.51 0.07
CA SER A 834 -52.57 -3.80 -0.59
C SER A 834 -52.66 -3.64 -2.11
N VAL A 835 -51.72 -4.18 -2.88
CA VAL A 835 -51.77 -4.15 -4.36
C VAL A 835 -53.11 -4.73 -4.84
N THR A 836 -53.76 -4.05 -5.78
CA THR A 836 -55.02 -4.54 -6.37
C THR A 836 -54.72 -5.59 -7.44
N THR A 837 -55.66 -6.51 -7.67
CA THR A 837 -55.47 -7.59 -8.67
C THR A 837 -55.28 -7.04 -10.08
N GLU A 838 -55.86 -5.88 -10.36
CA GLU A 838 -55.73 -5.15 -11.63
C GLU A 838 -54.30 -4.61 -11.84
N GLN A 839 -53.69 -4.04 -10.79
CA GLN A 839 -52.30 -3.54 -10.84
C GLN A 839 -51.30 -4.67 -11.06
N LEU A 840 -51.51 -5.83 -10.41
CA LEU A 840 -50.66 -7.00 -10.64
C LEU A 840 -50.79 -7.49 -12.09
N GLN A 841 -52.01 -7.53 -12.62
CA GLN A 841 -52.25 -8.00 -13.98
C GLN A 841 -51.70 -7.03 -15.05
N GLU A 842 -51.74 -5.72 -14.80
CA GLU A 842 -51.13 -4.70 -15.66
C GLU A 842 -49.61 -4.86 -15.74
N VAL A 843 -48.93 -4.99 -14.59
CA VAL A 843 -47.47 -5.18 -14.55
C VAL A 843 -47.05 -6.52 -15.19
N LEU A 844 -47.84 -7.58 -15.05
CA LEU A 844 -47.59 -8.86 -15.72
C LEU A 844 -47.70 -8.74 -17.25
N LEU A 845 -48.62 -7.91 -17.76
CA LEU A 845 -48.71 -7.61 -19.19
C LEU A 845 -47.52 -6.76 -19.67
N SER A 846 -47.10 -5.78 -18.87
CA SER A 846 -45.92 -4.95 -19.16
C SER A 846 -44.61 -5.75 -19.17
N ALA A 847 -44.54 -6.92 -18.54
CA ALA A 847 -43.38 -7.83 -18.61
C ALA A 847 -43.17 -8.46 -20.01
N TYR A 848 -44.11 -8.26 -20.94
CA TYR A 848 -44.01 -8.63 -22.35
C TYR A 848 -44.10 -7.43 -23.29
N ASP A 849 -43.91 -6.20 -22.78
CA ASP A 849 -43.95 -4.99 -23.59
C ASP A 849 -42.81 -4.99 -24.64
N PRO A 850 -43.07 -4.59 -25.89
CA PRO A 850 -42.04 -4.52 -26.93
C PRO A 850 -40.94 -3.50 -26.61
N GLN A 851 -41.19 -2.51 -25.74
CA GLN A 851 -40.19 -1.55 -25.30
C GLN A 851 -39.34 -2.14 -24.16
N ILE A 852 -38.04 -2.32 -24.43
CA ILE A 852 -37.04 -2.83 -23.49
C ILE A 852 -37.06 -2.14 -22.12
N PRO A 853 -37.13 -0.79 -22.02
CA PRO A 853 -37.12 -0.11 -20.72
C PRO A 853 -38.39 -0.40 -19.89
N THR A 854 -39.55 -0.44 -20.54
CA THR A 854 -40.85 -0.74 -19.92
C THR A 854 -40.89 -2.17 -19.41
N ARG A 855 -40.39 -3.11 -20.22
CA ARG A 855 -40.25 -4.52 -19.88
C ARG A 855 -39.31 -4.74 -18.69
N ALA A 856 -38.13 -4.12 -18.69
CA ALA A 856 -37.17 -4.21 -17.58
C ALA A 856 -37.72 -3.57 -16.29
N ALA A 857 -38.41 -2.43 -16.39
CA ALA A 857 -39.06 -1.79 -15.25
C ALA A 857 -40.16 -2.67 -14.63
N ALA A 858 -40.97 -3.34 -15.47
CA ALA A 858 -41.97 -4.30 -15.02
C ALA A 858 -41.35 -5.47 -14.26
N LEU A 859 -40.29 -6.10 -14.80
CA LEU A 859 -39.58 -7.20 -14.13
C LEU A 859 -38.97 -6.78 -12.78
N ARG A 860 -38.44 -5.57 -12.67
CA ARG A 860 -37.93 -5.02 -11.40
C ARG A 860 -39.04 -4.76 -10.40
N THR A 861 -40.20 -4.30 -10.87
CA THR A 861 -41.37 -4.04 -10.02
C THR A 861 -41.91 -5.36 -9.44
N LEU A 862 -42.01 -6.40 -10.27
CA LEU A 862 -42.36 -7.76 -9.82
C LEU A 862 -41.34 -8.31 -8.81
N SER A 863 -40.04 -8.10 -9.07
CA SER A 863 -38.96 -8.50 -8.15
C SER A 863 -39.07 -7.80 -6.80
N HIS A 864 -39.42 -6.52 -6.78
CA HIS A 864 -39.60 -5.75 -5.55
C HIS A 864 -40.83 -6.23 -4.75
N TRP A 865 -41.92 -6.62 -5.40
CA TRP A 865 -43.09 -7.21 -4.72
C TRP A 865 -42.80 -8.59 -4.12
N ILE A 866 -41.92 -9.38 -4.74
CA ILE A 866 -41.41 -10.64 -4.18
C ILE A 866 -40.55 -10.36 -2.94
N GLU A 867 -39.63 -9.39 -3.01
CA GLU A 867 -38.78 -8.98 -1.90
C GLU A 867 -39.61 -8.48 -0.69
N GLN A 868 -40.69 -7.75 -0.94
CA GLN A 868 -41.63 -7.29 0.09
C GLN A 868 -42.60 -8.38 0.60
N ARG A 869 -42.51 -9.62 0.08
CA ARG A 869 -43.37 -10.77 0.42
C ARG A 869 -44.87 -10.49 0.26
N GLU A 870 -45.24 -9.80 -0.81
CA GLU A 870 -46.64 -9.46 -1.05
C GLU A 870 -47.49 -10.70 -1.36
N ALA A 871 -48.54 -10.93 -0.55
CA ALA A 871 -49.32 -12.17 -0.57
C ALA A 871 -49.88 -12.53 -1.97
N LYS A 872 -50.34 -11.54 -2.74
CA LYS A 872 -50.89 -11.75 -4.09
C LYS A 872 -49.84 -12.11 -5.14
N ALA A 873 -48.64 -11.55 -5.02
CA ALA A 873 -47.52 -11.91 -5.89
C ALA A 873 -47.06 -13.34 -5.60
N LEU A 874 -47.01 -13.72 -4.31
CA LEU A 874 -46.64 -15.07 -3.87
C LEU A 874 -47.69 -16.14 -4.26
N GLU A 875 -48.98 -15.80 -4.29
CA GLU A 875 -50.03 -16.68 -4.82
C GLU A 875 -49.82 -17.05 -6.31
N MET A 876 -49.11 -16.21 -7.08
CA MET A 876 -48.81 -16.42 -8.50
C MET A 876 -47.36 -16.84 -8.77
N GLN A 877 -46.64 -17.33 -7.76
CA GLN A 877 -45.21 -17.68 -7.85
C GLN A 877 -44.82 -18.57 -9.03
N GLU A 878 -45.64 -19.56 -9.42
CA GLU A 878 -45.36 -20.44 -10.57
C GLU A 878 -45.42 -19.67 -11.91
N LYS A 879 -46.36 -18.73 -12.04
CA LYS A 879 -46.46 -17.86 -13.23
C LYS A 879 -45.34 -16.84 -13.27
N LEU A 880 -44.95 -16.28 -12.13
CA LEU A 880 -43.81 -15.37 -12.03
C LEU A 880 -42.50 -16.06 -12.40
N LEU A 881 -42.28 -17.28 -11.93
CA LEU A 881 -41.14 -18.11 -12.31
C LEU A 881 -41.10 -18.30 -13.84
N GLN A 882 -42.23 -18.66 -14.45
CA GLN A 882 -42.31 -18.83 -15.90
C GLN A 882 -41.96 -17.53 -16.65
N ILE A 883 -42.51 -16.38 -16.22
CA ILE A 883 -42.22 -15.07 -16.83
C ILE A 883 -40.73 -14.74 -16.74
N PHE A 884 -40.10 -14.94 -15.58
CA PHE A 884 -38.67 -14.65 -15.44
C PHE A 884 -37.81 -15.62 -16.27
N LEU A 885 -38.16 -16.90 -16.35
CA LEU A 885 -37.44 -17.86 -17.19
C LEU A 885 -37.56 -17.54 -18.69
N GLU A 886 -38.74 -17.15 -19.17
CA GLU A 886 -38.93 -16.72 -20.56
C GLU A 886 -38.17 -15.41 -20.87
N ASN A 887 -38.03 -14.51 -19.90
CA ASN A 887 -37.25 -13.28 -20.02
C ASN A 887 -35.74 -13.46 -19.85
N LEU A 888 -35.30 -14.62 -19.34
CA LEU A 888 -33.88 -14.96 -19.21
C LEU A 888 -33.23 -15.21 -20.58
N GLU A 889 -34.01 -15.72 -21.54
CA GLU A 889 -33.57 -15.98 -22.92
C GLU A 889 -33.51 -14.70 -23.78
N HIS A 890 -33.87 -13.54 -23.22
CA HIS A 890 -33.83 -12.27 -23.96
C HIS A 890 -32.39 -11.84 -24.28
N GLU A 891 -32.19 -11.23 -25.44
CA GLU A 891 -30.88 -10.72 -25.91
C GLU A 891 -30.41 -9.49 -25.12
N ASP A 892 -31.35 -8.60 -24.76
CA ASP A 892 -31.02 -7.35 -24.05
C ASP A 892 -30.65 -7.55 -22.57
N THR A 893 -29.52 -6.97 -22.19
CA THR A 893 -28.91 -7.00 -20.86
C THR A 893 -29.78 -6.46 -19.74
N PHE A 894 -30.57 -5.41 -19.96
CA PHE A 894 -31.44 -4.86 -18.92
C PHE A 894 -32.61 -5.79 -18.60
N VAL A 895 -33.09 -6.56 -19.59
CA VAL A 895 -34.20 -7.51 -19.42
C VAL A 895 -33.71 -8.78 -18.73
N TYR A 896 -32.68 -9.45 -19.26
CA TYR A 896 -32.24 -10.73 -18.67
C TYR A 896 -31.58 -10.54 -17.30
N LEU A 897 -30.86 -9.45 -17.02
CA LEU A 897 -30.34 -9.20 -15.66
C LEU A 897 -31.46 -8.95 -14.65
N SER A 898 -32.52 -8.24 -15.07
CA SER A 898 -33.70 -8.04 -14.22
C SER A 898 -34.44 -9.36 -13.98
N ALA A 899 -34.45 -10.26 -14.96
CA ALA A 899 -34.98 -11.60 -14.80
C ALA A 899 -34.13 -12.47 -13.86
N ILE A 900 -32.79 -12.45 -13.98
CA ILE A 900 -31.86 -13.14 -13.08
C ILE A 900 -32.10 -12.73 -11.63
N GLN A 901 -32.22 -11.43 -11.38
CA GLN A 901 -32.50 -10.90 -10.05
C GLN A 901 -33.86 -11.38 -9.52
N GLY A 902 -34.90 -11.39 -10.37
CA GLY A 902 -36.23 -11.87 -10.02
C GLY A 902 -36.27 -13.36 -9.65
N VAL A 903 -35.58 -14.23 -10.41
CA VAL A 903 -35.48 -15.67 -10.10
C VAL A 903 -34.72 -15.90 -8.79
N ALA A 904 -33.63 -15.16 -8.56
CA ALA A 904 -32.87 -15.26 -7.32
C ALA A 904 -33.73 -14.90 -6.09
N LEU A 905 -34.47 -13.80 -6.14
CA LEU A 905 -35.37 -13.39 -5.05
C LEU A 905 -36.53 -14.37 -4.84
N LEU A 906 -37.06 -14.96 -5.91
CA LEU A 906 -38.13 -15.95 -5.82
C LEU A 906 -37.64 -17.27 -5.20
N SER A 907 -36.36 -17.61 -5.41
CA SER A 907 -35.73 -18.80 -4.83
C SER A 907 -35.59 -18.76 -3.31
N ASP A 908 -35.54 -17.56 -2.71
CA ASP A 908 -35.54 -17.38 -1.26
C ASP A 908 -36.90 -17.71 -0.62
N VAL A 909 -37.98 -17.68 -1.42
CA VAL A 909 -39.35 -17.96 -0.96
C VAL A 909 -39.77 -19.39 -1.29
N TYR A 910 -39.37 -19.94 -2.43
CA TYR A 910 -39.77 -21.27 -2.88
C TYR A 910 -38.63 -22.10 -3.52
N PRO A 911 -37.58 -22.44 -2.74
CA PRO A 911 -36.40 -23.14 -3.27
C PRO A 911 -36.71 -24.57 -3.75
N GLU A 912 -37.72 -25.23 -3.18
CA GLU A 912 -37.96 -26.67 -3.38
C GLU A 912 -38.32 -27.06 -4.82
N LYS A 913 -38.97 -26.17 -5.58
CA LYS A 913 -39.24 -26.40 -7.02
C LYS A 913 -38.26 -25.67 -7.95
N ILE A 914 -37.81 -24.48 -7.56
CA ILE A 914 -36.97 -23.64 -8.43
C ILE A 914 -35.58 -24.27 -8.65
N LEU A 915 -34.97 -24.83 -7.61
CA LEU A 915 -33.64 -25.46 -7.71
C LEU A 915 -33.65 -26.69 -8.64
N PRO A 916 -34.56 -27.68 -8.49
CA PRO A 916 -34.66 -28.80 -9.43
C PRO A 916 -34.91 -28.37 -10.87
N ASP A 917 -35.78 -27.37 -11.10
CA ASP A 917 -36.12 -26.91 -12.44
C ASP A 917 -34.94 -26.21 -13.13
N LEU A 918 -34.19 -25.36 -12.41
CA LEU A 918 -32.99 -24.70 -12.92
C LEU A 918 -31.84 -25.69 -13.15
N LEU A 919 -31.68 -26.68 -12.27
CA LEU A 919 -30.69 -27.74 -12.45
C LEU A 919 -31.03 -28.62 -13.66
N ALA A 920 -32.30 -28.96 -13.87
CA ALA A 920 -32.74 -29.71 -15.05
C ALA A 920 -32.53 -28.91 -16.36
N GLN A 921 -32.73 -27.59 -16.34
CA GLN A 921 -32.43 -26.72 -17.49
C GLN A 921 -30.92 -26.63 -17.75
N TYR A 922 -30.11 -26.54 -16.70
CA TYR A 922 -28.65 -26.49 -16.80
C TYR A 922 -28.05 -27.82 -17.31
N ASP A 923 -28.54 -28.95 -16.81
CA ASP A 923 -28.05 -30.31 -17.08
C ASP A 923 -28.61 -30.93 -18.38
N SER A 924 -29.44 -30.18 -19.12
CA SER A 924 -30.02 -30.61 -20.40
C SER A 924 -28.93 -30.79 -21.48
N SER A 925 -28.30 -31.97 -21.45
CA SER A 925 -27.26 -32.48 -22.36
C SER A 925 -27.75 -32.73 -23.80
N LYS A 926 -28.91 -32.19 -24.19
CA LYS A 926 -29.51 -32.34 -25.52
C LYS A 926 -30.08 -31.01 -26.01
N ASP A 927 -29.30 -30.29 -26.83
CA ASP A 927 -29.66 -29.38 -27.94
C ASP A 927 -30.87 -28.43 -27.83
N LYS A 928 -31.39 -28.08 -26.64
CA LYS A 928 -32.55 -27.18 -26.51
C LYS A 928 -32.23 -25.73 -26.13
N HIS A 929 -31.08 -25.45 -25.53
CA HIS A 929 -30.72 -24.09 -25.10
C HIS A 929 -29.32 -23.70 -25.58
N THR A 930 -29.15 -22.43 -25.99
CA THR A 930 -27.88 -21.87 -26.43
C THR A 930 -26.86 -21.85 -25.27
N PRO A 931 -25.54 -21.88 -25.56
CA PRO A 931 -24.50 -21.78 -24.52
C PRO A 931 -24.65 -20.50 -23.68
N GLU A 932 -25.16 -19.42 -24.26
CA GLU A 932 -25.46 -18.16 -23.59
C GLU A 932 -26.59 -18.30 -22.56
N THR A 933 -27.69 -18.97 -22.91
CA THR A 933 -28.77 -19.25 -21.95
C THR A 933 -28.29 -20.14 -20.81
N ARG A 934 -27.41 -21.13 -21.09
CA ARG A 934 -26.80 -21.97 -20.05
C ARG A 934 -25.91 -21.16 -19.10
N MET A 935 -25.17 -20.18 -19.62
CA MET A 935 -24.39 -19.25 -18.81
C MET A 935 -25.29 -18.37 -17.92
N LYS A 936 -26.37 -17.81 -18.46
CA LYS A 936 -27.36 -17.01 -17.72
C LYS A 936 -28.02 -17.82 -16.59
N VAL A 937 -28.44 -19.07 -16.86
CA VAL A 937 -28.97 -20.01 -15.84
C VAL A 937 -27.91 -20.34 -14.78
N GLY A 938 -26.65 -20.53 -15.19
CA GLY A 938 -25.53 -20.72 -14.27
C GLY A 938 -25.34 -19.52 -13.32
N GLU A 939 -25.48 -18.31 -13.83
CA GLU A 939 -25.38 -17.09 -13.03
C GLU A 939 -26.50 -16.97 -11.99
N VAL A 940 -27.73 -17.38 -12.33
CA VAL A 940 -28.86 -17.48 -11.39
C VAL A 940 -28.52 -18.46 -10.29
N LEU A 941 -28.16 -19.70 -10.63
CA LEU A 941 -27.80 -20.75 -9.68
C LEU A 941 -26.67 -20.30 -8.73
N MET A 942 -25.66 -19.58 -9.24
CA MET A 942 -24.59 -19.02 -8.39
C MET A 942 -25.14 -18.05 -7.32
N ARG A 943 -26.07 -17.17 -7.70
CA ARG A 943 -26.70 -16.22 -6.77
C ARG A 943 -27.57 -16.93 -5.74
N ILE A 944 -28.32 -17.95 -6.15
CA ILE A 944 -29.14 -18.78 -5.26
C ILE A 944 -28.25 -19.51 -4.24
N VAL A 945 -27.15 -20.14 -4.67
CA VAL A 945 -26.21 -20.84 -3.78
C VAL A 945 -25.57 -19.89 -2.76
N ARG A 946 -25.22 -18.66 -3.16
CA ARG A 946 -24.73 -17.64 -2.23
C ARG A 946 -25.78 -17.19 -1.22
N ALA A 947 -27.05 -17.07 -1.64
CA ALA A 947 -28.14 -16.65 -0.77
C ALA A 947 -28.57 -17.75 0.23
N LEU A 948 -28.58 -19.01 -0.20
CA LEU A 948 -29.00 -20.16 0.62
C LEU A 948 -27.87 -20.78 1.48
N GLY A 949 -26.62 -20.36 1.29
CA GLY A 949 -25.41 -20.96 1.88
C GLY A 949 -25.34 -21.03 3.41
N ASP A 950 -26.23 -20.33 4.12
CA ASP A 950 -26.30 -20.32 5.59
C ASP A 950 -27.38 -21.26 6.18
N HIS A 951 -28.18 -21.95 5.35
CA HIS A 951 -29.24 -22.86 5.82
C HIS A 951 -28.83 -24.36 5.77
N PRO A 952 -28.81 -25.09 6.91
CA PRO A 952 -28.28 -26.45 7.00
C PRO A 952 -29.11 -27.51 6.25
N ASP A 953 -30.40 -27.27 5.99
CA ASP A 953 -31.32 -28.26 5.39
C ASP A 953 -31.09 -28.48 3.88
N TRP A 954 -30.45 -27.53 3.18
CA TRP A 954 -30.23 -27.57 1.73
C TRP A 954 -28.82 -28.03 1.32
N SER A 955 -27.95 -28.30 2.29
CA SER A 955 -26.58 -28.80 2.09
C SER A 955 -26.46 -30.01 1.13
N PRO A 956 -27.31 -31.06 1.20
CA PRO A 956 -27.20 -32.21 0.28
C PRO A 956 -27.59 -31.87 -1.17
N VAL A 957 -28.52 -30.93 -1.39
CA VAL A 957 -28.93 -30.50 -2.74
C VAL A 957 -27.88 -29.57 -3.36
N LEU A 958 -27.33 -28.66 -2.55
CA LEU A 958 -26.26 -27.74 -2.95
C LEU A 958 -24.93 -28.47 -3.22
N THR A 959 -24.64 -29.56 -2.51
CA THR A 959 -23.47 -30.41 -2.78
C THR A 959 -23.62 -31.28 -4.03
N ALA A 960 -24.84 -31.73 -4.34
CA ALA A 960 -25.11 -32.40 -5.61
C ALA A 960 -25.03 -31.41 -6.80
N ALA A 961 -25.55 -30.19 -6.64
CA ALA A 961 -25.45 -29.12 -7.63
C ALA A 961 -23.99 -28.70 -7.87
N SER A 962 -23.20 -28.52 -6.80
CA SER A 962 -21.78 -28.17 -6.92
C SER A 962 -20.94 -29.31 -7.52
N ALA A 963 -21.29 -30.58 -7.24
CA ALA A 963 -20.64 -31.72 -7.88
C ALA A 963 -20.92 -31.78 -9.40
N SER A 964 -22.17 -31.53 -9.83
CA SER A 964 -22.52 -31.45 -11.26
C SER A 964 -21.85 -30.24 -11.94
N TRP A 965 -21.77 -29.10 -11.25
CA TRP A 965 -21.02 -27.91 -11.69
C TRP A 965 -19.53 -28.16 -11.89
N VAL A 966 -18.88 -28.81 -10.92
CA VAL A 966 -17.46 -29.19 -11.00
C VAL A 966 -17.26 -30.14 -12.18
N GLN A 967 -18.19 -31.07 -12.41
CA GLN A 967 -18.10 -32.03 -13.50
C GLN A 967 -18.33 -31.39 -14.89
N ALA A 968 -19.16 -30.34 -14.99
CA ALA A 968 -19.41 -29.60 -16.23
C ALA A 968 -18.28 -28.62 -16.60
N ILE A 969 -17.57 -28.06 -15.63
CA ILE A 969 -16.48 -27.09 -15.86
C ILE A 969 -15.11 -27.78 -16.07
N LEU A 970 -14.88 -28.96 -15.47
CA LEU A 970 -13.57 -29.64 -15.50
C LEU A 970 -13.41 -30.72 -16.57
N LEU A 971 -14.46 -31.08 -17.31
CA LEU A 971 -14.36 -32.03 -18.42
C LEU A 971 -14.40 -31.29 -19.76
N PRO A 972 -13.28 -31.25 -20.53
CA PRO A 972 -13.34 -30.78 -21.91
C PRO A 972 -14.25 -31.71 -22.70
N GLN A 973 -15.31 -31.17 -23.29
CA GLN A 973 -16.07 -31.88 -24.29
C GLN A 973 -15.13 -32.20 -25.46
N PRO A 974 -15.05 -33.46 -25.94
CA PRO A 974 -14.30 -33.77 -27.15
C PRO A 974 -14.93 -33.04 -28.34
N PRO A 975 -14.13 -32.62 -29.33
CA PRO A 975 -14.67 -31.98 -30.52
C PRO A 975 -15.47 -32.99 -31.36
N GLU A 976 -16.72 -32.65 -31.68
CA GLU A 976 -17.43 -33.14 -32.88
C GLU A 976 -17.54 -32.01 -33.91
#